data_AF-A0A2D8KKY4-F1
#
_entry.id   AF-A0A2D8KKY4-F1
#
_cell.length_a   1.000
_cell.length_b   1.000
_cell.length_c   1.000
_cell.angle_alpha   90.00
_cell.angle_beta   90.00
_cell.angle_gamma   90.00
#
_symmetry.space_group_name_H-M   'P 1'
#
loop_
_entity.id
_entity.type
_entity.pdbx_description
1 polymer ?
#
loop_
_entity_poly.entity_id
_entity_poly.type
_entity_poly.pdbx_seq_one_letter_code
_entity_poly.pdbx_strand_id
1 'polypeptide(L)'
;MSQILQKNPKKYIIIKGARLHNLKKVDAVFPRNHLTVVTGLSGSGKSSLVFDTLYAEGQRRYVESLSSYARQFMGKLNKPEVDYIKGISPAIAVEQKVSSSNPRSTVGTKTEIYDYLKLLYARIGRTFSPISGDEVKSDSVSDVVSYIKKTFKEGEKLMLLAPISESNEKKETRLNVLKQQGFARIFIDEKVVRLEELKSPPKSNFDLIVDRIVVSHEEDFYQRLADAIEIAFHEGKGECALWCNIKENKIIFSNKFNLDGINFIKPNVHFFSFNNPFGACKKCEGYGDIIGIDRELVVPDTSLSVYNNAIAPWRSSSMQKFYKKLIDNAYKFDFPIHKPYYELDENQIDTIWNGNSYFIGIKKFFSKIEAKNYKIQNRVLLSRYRGKTICDECKGSRLRKETNNVKVGGESLSKLLSLPIDDLNIFFNELKLSSYEQKIADRILKEIKSRISFIQDVGLGYLHLNRKANTLSGGESQRINLATSLGSSLVGSMYVLDEPSIGLHPRDNKRLISVLKRLRDIGNTVIVVEHDEEIMNSADKIIDIGPRAGTNGGEIIAEGKIDQINSSDSLTAKYLSGEMKIPIPSSRRKNINKISIAGCRENNLKNINAHIPMGCLTVVTGVSGSGKSTLVKKIIYPALQREKGIFNDKPGQYDKINAPFEKIGSIEFIDQNPIGRSSRSNPVTYIKAYDDIRNLFARQKISINRGYQPKHFSFNVDGGRCEKCKGDGNLTIEMQFMADVILECDECKGKRFKKEILEVEFKGFSLDKLLKMTVDDAVSFFQEHQEIKMAGKLKPLQEVGLGYISLGQPSTTLSGGEAQRIKLASFIGRGFTKEKIVFIFDEPTTGLHFHDINKLLISFNSLIDQGHTVIVVEHNLELIKCADHIIDLGPGGGENGGNLVAMGTPEKIIKIKKSYTGQYLAKKLNKKTLKI
;
A
#
# COMPACT_ATOMS: atom_id res chain seq x y z
N MET A 1 -31.75 -13.31 -32.34
CA MET A 1 -31.25 -14.28 -31.33
C MET A 1 -30.36 -15.40 -31.88
N SER A 2 -30.41 -15.79 -33.16
CA SER A 2 -29.48 -16.76 -33.78
C SER A 2 -28.07 -16.21 -34.13
N GLN A 3 -27.85 -14.89 -33.98
CA GLN A 3 -26.64 -14.21 -34.48
C GLN A 3 -25.45 -14.17 -33.49
N ILE A 4 -25.65 -14.37 -32.18
CA ILE A 4 -24.55 -14.25 -31.19
C ILE A 4 -23.50 -15.37 -31.37
N LEU A 5 -23.96 -16.60 -31.61
CA LEU A 5 -23.06 -17.75 -31.84
C LEU A 5 -22.36 -17.71 -33.21
N GLN A 6 -22.83 -16.88 -34.14
CA GLN A 6 -22.17 -16.66 -35.44
C GLN A 6 -20.96 -15.72 -35.32
N LYS A 7 -20.81 -15.00 -34.19
CA LYS A 7 -19.65 -14.13 -33.98
C LYS A 7 -18.37 -14.97 -33.83
N ASN A 8 -17.31 -14.52 -34.49
CA ASN A 8 -16.05 -15.26 -34.52
C ASN A 8 -15.35 -15.22 -33.14
N PRO A 9 -15.12 -16.37 -32.48
CA PRO A 9 -14.50 -16.43 -31.14
C PRO A 9 -13.03 -15.97 -31.13
N LYS A 10 -12.39 -15.81 -32.29
CA LYS A 10 -11.06 -15.17 -32.39
C LYS A 10 -11.12 -13.66 -32.18
N LYS A 11 -12.26 -13.02 -32.49
CA LYS A 11 -12.46 -11.56 -32.37
C LYS A 11 -13.32 -11.16 -31.17
N TYR A 12 -14.11 -12.09 -30.62
CA TYR A 12 -15.04 -11.81 -29.53
C TYR A 12 -14.95 -12.87 -28.44
N ILE A 13 -15.11 -12.44 -27.19
CA ILE A 13 -15.44 -13.30 -26.06
C ILE A 13 -16.97 -13.38 -26.01
N ILE A 14 -17.52 -14.58 -26.05
CA ILE A 14 -18.96 -14.82 -26.17
C ILE A 14 -19.41 -15.60 -24.96
N ILE A 15 -20.38 -15.06 -24.23
CA ILE A 15 -21.07 -15.68 -23.10
C ILE A 15 -22.51 -15.94 -23.53
N LYS A 16 -22.99 -17.15 -23.24
CA LYS A 16 -24.39 -17.52 -23.43
C LYS A 16 -24.98 -18.06 -22.14
N GLY A 17 -26.16 -17.56 -21.78
CA GLY A 17 -27.00 -18.06 -20.72
C GLY A 17 -26.36 -17.99 -19.33
N ALA A 18 -25.68 -16.89 -19.00
CA ALA A 18 -25.12 -16.71 -17.66
C ALA A 18 -26.22 -16.55 -16.60
N ARG A 19 -26.12 -17.31 -15.51
CA ARG A 19 -27.13 -17.46 -14.46
C ARG A 19 -26.60 -17.28 -13.05
N LEU A 20 -25.32 -16.97 -12.90
CA LEU A 20 -24.73 -16.83 -11.58
C LEU A 20 -25.40 -15.70 -10.79
N HIS A 21 -25.70 -15.95 -9.52
CA HIS A 21 -26.40 -15.04 -8.62
C HIS A 21 -27.78 -14.60 -9.14
N ASN A 22 -27.93 -13.33 -9.54
CA ASN A 22 -29.19 -12.77 -10.02
C ASN A 22 -29.26 -12.64 -11.55
N LEU A 23 -28.25 -13.12 -12.29
CA LEU A 23 -28.24 -13.06 -13.75
C LEU A 23 -29.36 -13.90 -14.36
N LYS A 24 -30.14 -13.33 -15.27
CA LYS A 24 -31.31 -13.98 -15.89
C LYS A 24 -30.99 -14.54 -17.28
N LYS A 25 -30.15 -15.58 -17.34
CA LYS A 25 -29.69 -16.22 -18.59
C LYS A 25 -29.11 -15.19 -19.58
N VAL A 26 -28.18 -14.37 -19.08
CA VAL A 26 -27.59 -13.27 -19.85
C VAL A 26 -26.69 -13.78 -20.97
N ASP A 27 -26.95 -13.30 -22.18
CA ASP A 27 -26.08 -13.47 -23.34
C ASP A 27 -25.26 -12.18 -23.53
N ALA A 28 -23.94 -12.26 -23.50
CA ALA A 28 -23.06 -11.09 -23.58
C ALA A 28 -21.90 -11.32 -24.55
N VAL A 29 -21.51 -10.25 -25.26
CA VAL A 29 -20.40 -10.29 -26.22
C VAL A 29 -19.41 -9.18 -25.93
N PHE A 30 -18.17 -9.55 -25.66
CA PHE A 30 -17.07 -8.62 -25.42
C PHE A 30 -16.10 -8.64 -26.61
N PRO A 31 -15.91 -7.53 -27.33
CA PRO A 31 -14.92 -7.45 -28.39
C PRO A 31 -13.50 -7.56 -27.80
N ARG A 32 -12.64 -8.37 -28.43
CA ARG A 32 -11.23 -8.48 -28.03
C ARG A 32 -10.47 -7.20 -28.40
N ASN A 33 -9.45 -6.87 -27.63
CA ASN A 33 -8.59 -5.69 -27.83
C ASN A 33 -9.35 -4.37 -27.76
N HIS A 34 -10.45 -4.33 -27.00
CA HIS A 34 -11.27 -3.15 -26.77
C HIS A 34 -11.35 -2.85 -25.28
N LEU A 35 -11.63 -1.58 -24.96
CA LEU A 35 -12.03 -1.13 -23.63
C LEU A 35 -13.55 -1.24 -23.53
N THR A 36 -14.03 -2.24 -22.78
CA THR A 36 -15.45 -2.44 -22.50
C THR A 36 -15.77 -2.00 -21.07
N VAL A 37 -16.74 -1.10 -20.91
CA VAL A 37 -17.24 -0.68 -19.59
C VAL A 37 -18.56 -1.40 -19.30
N VAL A 38 -18.68 -1.99 -18.11
CA VAL A 38 -19.91 -2.58 -17.60
C VAL A 38 -20.46 -1.69 -16.50
N THR A 39 -21.69 -1.21 -16.66
CA THR A 39 -22.33 -0.23 -15.77
C THR A 39 -23.73 -0.68 -15.35
N GLY A 40 -24.39 0.11 -14.49
CA GLY A 40 -25.70 -0.19 -13.91
C GLY A 40 -25.75 -0.05 -12.38
N LEU A 41 -26.92 -0.26 -11.75
CA LEU A 41 -27.09 -0.04 -10.30
C LEU A 41 -26.20 -0.94 -9.40
N SER A 42 -25.96 -0.52 -8.16
CA SER A 42 -25.38 -1.39 -7.13
C SER A 42 -26.25 -2.65 -6.98
N GLY A 43 -25.65 -3.84 -7.09
CA GLY A 43 -26.40 -5.11 -7.04
C GLY A 43 -27.18 -5.47 -8.32
N SER A 44 -26.95 -4.81 -9.46
CA SER A 44 -27.61 -5.17 -10.72
C SER A 44 -27.10 -6.46 -11.37
N GLY A 45 -25.92 -6.97 -10.97
CA GLY A 45 -25.30 -8.16 -11.55
C GLY A 45 -23.98 -7.92 -12.30
N LYS A 46 -23.44 -6.69 -12.26
CA LYS A 46 -22.15 -6.32 -12.90
C LYS A 46 -21.00 -7.22 -12.49
N SER A 47 -20.72 -7.29 -11.19
CA SER A 47 -19.64 -8.10 -10.65
C SER A 47 -19.88 -9.59 -10.88
N SER A 48 -21.13 -10.04 -10.84
CA SER A 48 -21.50 -11.43 -11.15
C SER A 48 -21.18 -11.82 -12.60
N LEU A 49 -21.40 -10.91 -13.56
CA LEU A 49 -21.04 -11.16 -14.96
C LEU A 49 -19.53 -11.06 -15.20
N VAL A 50 -18.88 -10.06 -14.59
CA VAL A 50 -17.50 -9.68 -14.91
C VAL A 50 -16.47 -10.45 -14.08
N PHE A 51 -16.64 -10.50 -12.76
CA PHE A 51 -15.71 -11.17 -11.84
C PHE A 51 -16.06 -12.64 -11.65
N ASP A 52 -17.28 -12.91 -11.21
CA ASP A 52 -17.66 -14.27 -10.80
C ASP A 52 -17.92 -15.21 -11.99
N THR A 53 -18.13 -14.65 -13.19
CA THR A 53 -18.31 -15.42 -14.42
C THR A 53 -17.10 -15.32 -15.35
N LEU A 54 -16.80 -14.14 -15.90
CA LEU A 54 -15.72 -13.97 -16.88
C LEU A 54 -14.33 -14.19 -16.28
N TYR A 55 -13.96 -13.43 -15.26
CA TYR A 55 -12.64 -13.57 -14.63
C TYR A 55 -12.46 -14.97 -14.04
N ALA A 56 -13.45 -15.47 -13.29
CA ALA A 56 -13.41 -16.80 -12.70
C ALA A 56 -13.17 -17.90 -13.75
N GLU A 57 -13.88 -17.87 -14.87
CA GLU A 57 -13.70 -18.87 -15.93
C GLU A 57 -12.35 -18.71 -16.66
N GLY A 58 -11.89 -17.49 -16.88
CA GLY A 58 -10.59 -17.21 -17.51
C GLY A 58 -9.42 -17.65 -16.64
N GLN A 59 -9.49 -17.37 -15.34
CA GLN A 59 -8.51 -17.81 -14.35
C GLN A 59 -8.54 -19.34 -14.21
N ARG A 60 -9.73 -19.95 -14.08
CA ARG A 60 -9.89 -21.40 -13.95
C ARG A 60 -9.25 -22.14 -15.12
N ARG A 61 -9.59 -21.77 -16.37
CA ARG A 61 -9.04 -22.42 -17.57
C ARG A 61 -7.53 -22.27 -17.67
N TYR A 62 -6.99 -21.12 -17.27
CA TYR A 62 -5.54 -20.91 -17.24
C TYR A 62 -4.87 -21.81 -16.19
N VAL A 63 -5.38 -21.83 -14.95
CA VAL A 63 -4.84 -22.64 -13.86
C VAL A 63 -4.93 -24.14 -14.16
N GLU A 64 -6.02 -24.61 -14.76
CA GLU A 64 -6.20 -26.01 -15.19
C GLU A 64 -5.16 -26.48 -16.22
N SER A 65 -4.51 -25.53 -16.90
CA SER A 65 -3.44 -25.79 -17.86
C SER A 65 -2.04 -25.86 -17.24
N LEU A 66 -1.86 -25.37 -16.00
CA LEU A 66 -0.53 -25.28 -15.35
C LEU A 66 0.03 -26.64 -14.94
N SER A 67 -0.79 -27.51 -14.36
CA SER A 67 -0.36 -28.87 -13.95
C SER A 67 -1.52 -29.83 -13.80
N SER A 68 -1.24 -31.14 -13.89
CA SER A 68 -2.21 -32.20 -13.60
C SER A 68 -2.70 -32.13 -12.15
N TYR A 69 -1.83 -31.76 -11.20
CA TYR A 69 -2.18 -31.54 -9.79
C TYR A 69 -3.21 -30.42 -9.65
N ALA A 70 -2.95 -29.23 -10.20
CA ALA A 70 -3.88 -28.11 -10.13
C ALA A 70 -5.25 -28.48 -10.73
N ARG A 71 -5.26 -29.20 -11.86
CA ARG A 71 -6.50 -29.66 -12.51
C ARG A 71 -7.37 -30.54 -11.61
N GLN A 72 -6.79 -31.41 -10.77
CA GLN A 72 -7.56 -32.26 -9.84
C GLN A 72 -8.33 -31.46 -8.80
N PHE A 73 -7.77 -30.34 -8.33
CA PHE A 73 -8.43 -29.46 -7.36
C PHE A 73 -9.41 -28.50 -8.04
N MET A 74 -9.04 -27.93 -9.19
CA MET A 74 -9.93 -27.03 -9.93
C MET A 74 -11.19 -27.73 -10.44
N GLY A 75 -11.12 -29.04 -10.73
CA GLY A 75 -12.31 -29.84 -11.06
C GLY A 75 -13.36 -29.94 -9.96
N LYS A 76 -13.00 -29.67 -8.69
CA LYS A 76 -13.92 -29.65 -7.54
C LYS A 76 -14.53 -28.26 -7.28
N LEU A 77 -14.02 -27.21 -7.92
CA LEU A 77 -14.63 -25.89 -7.85
C LEU A 77 -15.94 -25.89 -8.64
N ASN A 78 -16.94 -25.18 -8.10
CA ASN A 78 -18.16 -24.92 -8.84
C ASN A 78 -17.82 -24.12 -10.10
N LYS A 79 -18.10 -24.71 -11.26
CA LYS A 79 -18.01 -23.99 -12.53
C LYS A 79 -19.04 -22.85 -12.52
N PRO A 80 -18.71 -21.67 -13.08
CA PRO A 80 -19.69 -20.61 -13.24
C PRO A 80 -20.93 -21.14 -13.97
N GLU A 81 -22.13 -20.75 -13.52
CA GLU A 81 -23.39 -21.21 -14.11
C GLU A 81 -23.65 -20.52 -15.45
N VAL A 82 -23.08 -21.08 -16.52
CA VAL A 82 -23.20 -20.58 -17.89
C VAL A 82 -23.48 -21.73 -18.86
N ASP A 83 -24.29 -21.48 -19.89
CA ASP A 83 -24.47 -22.49 -20.95
C ASP A 83 -23.20 -22.64 -21.77
N TYR A 84 -22.53 -21.52 -22.03
CA TYR A 84 -21.39 -21.51 -22.92
C TYR A 84 -20.52 -20.26 -22.79
N ILE A 85 -19.19 -20.46 -22.78
CA ILE A 85 -18.22 -19.37 -22.92
C ILE A 85 -17.14 -19.77 -23.93
N LYS A 86 -16.96 -18.97 -24.99
CA LYS A 86 -15.90 -19.11 -26.01
C LYS A 86 -15.10 -17.83 -26.19
N GLY A 87 -13.86 -17.98 -26.68
CA GLY A 87 -12.97 -16.86 -26.98
C GLY A 87 -12.31 -16.24 -25.73
N ILE A 88 -12.46 -16.86 -24.56
CA ILE A 88 -11.90 -16.33 -23.31
C ILE A 88 -10.37 -16.36 -23.30
N SER A 89 -9.77 -15.30 -22.78
CA SER A 89 -8.32 -15.17 -22.59
C SER A 89 -7.94 -15.40 -21.12
N PRO A 90 -6.66 -15.69 -20.80
CA PRO A 90 -6.16 -15.65 -19.44
C PRO A 90 -6.53 -14.32 -18.78
N ALA A 91 -7.15 -14.40 -17.61
CA ALA A 91 -7.77 -13.25 -16.94
C ALA A 91 -6.91 -12.77 -15.76
N ILE A 92 -6.80 -11.45 -15.63
CA ILE A 92 -6.11 -10.78 -14.52
C ILE A 92 -7.11 -9.79 -13.89
N ALA A 93 -7.42 -9.98 -12.61
CA ALA A 93 -8.28 -9.07 -11.87
C ALA A 93 -7.46 -8.00 -11.14
N VAL A 94 -7.91 -6.76 -11.20
CA VAL A 94 -7.36 -5.61 -10.46
C VAL A 94 -8.46 -5.10 -9.52
N GLU A 95 -8.60 -5.77 -8.37
CA GLU A 95 -9.60 -5.48 -7.32
C GLU A 95 -9.07 -4.52 -6.24
N GLN A 96 -10.00 -3.96 -5.47
CA GLN A 96 -9.74 -3.09 -4.31
C GLN A 96 -9.37 -3.81 -3.01
N LYS A 97 -9.21 -5.13 -3.01
CA LYS A 97 -8.91 -5.85 -1.77
C LYS A 97 -7.55 -5.40 -1.22
N VAL A 98 -7.59 -4.80 -0.01
CA VAL A 98 -6.38 -4.48 0.75
C VAL A 98 -5.66 -5.80 1.01
N SER A 99 -4.62 -6.09 0.21
CA SER A 99 -3.85 -7.30 0.41
C SER A 99 -3.25 -7.25 1.82
N SER A 100 -3.45 -8.31 2.61
CA SER A 100 -2.72 -8.55 3.85
C SER A 100 -1.26 -8.81 3.50
N SER A 101 -0.55 -7.77 3.05
CA SER A 101 0.79 -7.89 2.54
C SER A 101 1.76 -8.13 3.69
N ASN A 102 2.74 -9.00 3.47
CA ASN A 102 3.87 -9.22 4.36
C ASN A 102 4.46 -7.85 4.82
N PRO A 103 4.75 -7.66 6.12
CA PRO A 103 5.35 -6.43 6.66
C PRO A 103 6.62 -5.95 5.93
N ARG A 104 7.36 -6.87 5.27
CA ARG A 104 8.55 -6.55 4.47
C ARG A 104 8.24 -6.01 3.07
N SER A 105 7.02 -6.15 2.57
CA SER A 105 6.64 -5.67 1.24
C SER A 105 6.60 -4.14 1.17
N THR A 106 7.16 -3.58 0.11
CA THR A 106 7.15 -2.13 -0.19
C THR A 106 6.53 -1.83 -1.54
N VAL A 107 6.30 -0.54 -1.81
CA VAL A 107 5.97 -0.05 -3.16
C VAL A 107 7.02 -0.50 -4.18
N GLY A 108 8.31 -0.38 -3.85
CA GLY A 108 9.40 -0.80 -4.72
C GLY A 108 9.41 -2.30 -5.03
N THR A 109 9.07 -3.17 -4.07
CA THR A 109 8.98 -4.61 -4.33
C THR A 109 7.72 -4.99 -5.09
N LYS A 110 6.59 -4.31 -4.84
CA LYS A 110 5.32 -4.57 -5.55
C LYS A 110 5.35 -4.16 -7.02
N THR A 111 6.17 -3.17 -7.35
CA THR A 111 6.33 -2.61 -8.70
C THR A 111 7.54 -3.19 -9.44
N GLU A 112 8.30 -4.07 -8.77
CA GLU A 112 9.58 -4.65 -9.21
C GLU A 112 10.68 -3.62 -9.52
N ILE A 113 10.42 -2.32 -9.34
CA ILE A 113 11.44 -1.27 -9.50
C ILE A 113 12.63 -1.56 -8.59
N TYR A 114 12.38 -2.04 -7.38
CA TYR A 114 13.44 -2.42 -6.45
C TYR A 114 14.35 -3.52 -7.01
N ASP A 115 13.81 -4.47 -7.76
CA ASP A 115 14.59 -5.56 -8.33
C ASP A 115 15.53 -5.07 -9.42
N TYR A 116 15.07 -4.16 -10.28
CA TYR A 116 15.92 -3.50 -11.26
C TYR A 116 16.95 -2.57 -10.61
N LEU A 117 16.60 -1.87 -9.53
CA LEU A 117 17.56 -1.03 -8.79
C LEU A 117 18.70 -1.87 -8.19
N LYS A 118 18.39 -3.01 -7.56
CA LYS A 118 19.42 -3.93 -7.06
C LYS A 118 20.35 -4.38 -8.18
N LEU A 119 19.78 -4.69 -9.34
CA LEU A 119 20.54 -5.15 -10.50
C LEU A 119 21.41 -4.03 -11.09
N LEU A 120 20.91 -2.79 -11.15
CA LEU A 120 21.68 -1.62 -11.56
C LEU A 120 22.88 -1.39 -10.63
N TYR A 121 22.65 -1.32 -9.32
CA TYR A 121 23.72 -1.10 -8.33
C TYR A 121 24.71 -2.26 -8.27
N ALA A 122 24.28 -3.50 -8.52
CA ALA A 122 25.18 -4.65 -8.60
C ALA A 122 26.07 -4.62 -9.87
N ARG A 123 25.62 -3.98 -10.95
CA ARG A 123 26.33 -3.99 -12.25
C ARG A 123 27.23 -2.78 -12.46
N ILE A 124 26.77 -1.58 -12.10
CA ILE A 124 27.50 -0.32 -12.34
C ILE A 124 27.80 0.47 -11.06
N GLY A 125 27.45 -0.06 -9.89
CA GLY A 125 27.70 0.60 -8.61
C GLY A 125 29.19 0.63 -8.29
N ARG A 126 29.69 1.83 -7.97
CA ARG A 126 31.08 2.05 -7.54
C ARG A 126 31.13 2.19 -6.03
N THR A 127 32.09 1.52 -5.39
CA THR A 127 32.26 1.56 -3.94
C THR A 127 33.23 2.67 -3.57
N PHE A 128 32.90 3.48 -2.58
CA PHE A 128 33.73 4.57 -2.08
C PHE A 128 34.05 4.36 -0.61
N SER A 129 35.27 4.71 -0.20
CA SER A 129 35.63 4.67 1.22
C SER A 129 34.91 5.76 2.00
N PRO A 130 34.32 5.44 3.18
CA PRO A 130 33.73 6.46 4.04
C PRO A 130 34.77 7.32 4.76
N ILE A 131 36.07 6.96 4.72
CA ILE A 131 37.16 7.70 5.36
C ILE A 131 37.74 8.74 4.40
N SER A 132 38.31 8.29 3.28
CA SER A 132 38.93 9.18 2.27
C SER A 132 37.92 9.77 1.27
N GLY A 133 36.83 9.06 0.99
CA GLY A 133 35.92 9.39 -0.12
C GLY A 133 36.38 8.83 -1.48
N ASP A 134 37.54 8.18 -1.53
CA ASP A 134 38.13 7.64 -2.76
C ASP A 134 37.43 6.35 -3.22
N GLU A 135 37.50 6.09 -4.53
CA GLU A 135 36.93 4.89 -5.15
C GLU A 135 37.76 3.66 -4.77
N VAL A 136 37.10 2.66 -4.19
CA VAL A 136 37.69 1.36 -3.86
C VAL A 136 37.84 0.57 -5.15
N LYS A 137 39.08 0.31 -5.54
CA LYS A 137 39.44 -0.49 -6.70
C LYS A 137 40.13 -1.77 -6.25
N SER A 138 40.09 -2.77 -7.12
CA SER A 138 40.92 -3.97 -7.00
C SER A 138 41.55 -4.20 -8.36
N ASP A 139 42.87 -4.33 -8.39
CA ASP A 139 43.62 -4.59 -9.61
C ASP A 139 43.45 -6.05 -10.02
N SER A 140 43.13 -6.27 -11.29
CA SER A 140 43.22 -7.59 -11.92
C SER A 140 44.61 -7.81 -12.52
N VAL A 141 44.95 -9.07 -12.80
CA VAL A 141 46.18 -9.41 -13.55
C VAL A 141 46.25 -8.62 -14.87
N SER A 142 45.12 -8.51 -15.57
CA SER A 142 45.02 -7.75 -16.81
C SER A 142 45.27 -6.25 -16.62
N ASP A 143 44.88 -5.67 -15.48
CA ASP A 143 45.12 -4.25 -15.18
C ASP A 143 46.63 -3.99 -15.04
N VAL A 144 47.33 -4.84 -14.29
CA VAL A 144 48.79 -4.74 -14.10
C VAL A 144 49.53 -4.94 -15.44
N VAL A 145 49.14 -5.94 -16.24
CA VAL A 145 49.68 -6.15 -17.59
C VAL A 145 49.44 -4.92 -18.47
N SER A 146 48.21 -4.38 -18.45
CA SER A 146 47.86 -3.20 -19.25
C SER A 146 48.62 -1.94 -18.79
N TYR A 147 48.88 -1.80 -17.49
CA TYR A 147 49.67 -0.74 -16.92
C TYR A 147 51.12 -0.83 -17.42
N ILE A 148 51.71 -2.02 -17.39
CA ILE A 148 53.07 -2.25 -17.90
C ILE A 148 53.13 -1.92 -19.40
N LYS A 149 52.18 -2.43 -20.18
CA LYS A 149 52.06 -2.20 -21.63
C LYS A 149 51.95 -0.73 -22.00
N LYS A 150 51.28 0.09 -21.19
CA LYS A 150 51.08 1.54 -21.45
C LYS A 150 52.22 2.41 -20.95
N THR A 151 52.92 1.99 -19.88
CA THR A 151 53.78 2.90 -19.10
C THR A 151 55.27 2.74 -19.41
N PHE A 152 55.73 1.53 -19.74
CA PHE A 152 57.14 1.22 -19.91
C PHE A 152 57.47 0.90 -21.37
N LYS A 153 58.66 1.32 -21.81
CA LYS A 153 59.16 1.07 -23.17
C LYS A 153 59.88 -0.28 -23.25
N GLU A 154 60.05 -0.75 -24.47
CA GLU A 154 60.82 -1.95 -24.77
C GLU A 154 62.26 -1.86 -24.22
N GLY A 155 62.73 -2.95 -23.62
CA GLY A 155 64.07 -3.06 -23.02
C GLY A 155 64.17 -2.56 -21.56
N GLU A 156 63.12 -1.94 -21.00
CA GLU A 156 63.14 -1.53 -19.59
C GLU A 156 63.15 -2.73 -18.64
N LYS A 157 63.93 -2.62 -17.56
CA LYS A 157 64.11 -3.68 -16.56
C LYS A 157 63.25 -3.40 -15.33
N LEU A 158 62.35 -4.32 -15.03
CA LEU A 158 61.43 -4.26 -13.90
C LEU A 158 61.64 -5.49 -13.00
N MET A 159 61.38 -5.34 -11.71
CA MET A 159 61.24 -6.47 -10.79
C MET A 159 59.80 -6.58 -10.34
N LEU A 160 59.23 -7.77 -10.51
CA LEU A 160 57.92 -8.11 -9.98
C LEU A 160 58.11 -8.66 -8.57
N LEU A 161 57.47 -7.98 -7.63
CA LEU A 161 57.65 -8.17 -6.21
C LEU A 161 56.33 -8.64 -5.58
N ALA A 162 56.43 -9.52 -4.59
CA ALA A 162 55.33 -9.92 -3.72
C ALA A 162 55.66 -9.48 -2.27
N PRO A 163 54.97 -8.46 -1.72
CA PRO A 163 55.26 -7.95 -0.38
C PRO A 163 54.91 -8.98 0.70
N ILE A 164 55.85 -9.25 1.61
CA ILE A 164 55.66 -10.20 2.71
C ILE A 164 55.81 -9.47 4.05
N SER A 165 54.69 -9.31 4.74
CA SER A 165 54.62 -8.76 6.10
C SER A 165 54.08 -9.81 7.08
N GLU A 166 54.97 -10.40 7.89
CA GLU A 166 54.63 -11.39 8.91
C GLU A 166 55.37 -11.11 10.24
N SER A 167 54.92 -11.70 11.35
CA SER A 167 55.66 -11.65 12.62
C SER A 167 56.98 -12.43 12.53
N ASN A 168 57.99 -12.07 13.31
CA ASN A 168 59.33 -12.67 13.22
C ASN A 168 59.33 -14.21 13.30
N GLU A 169 58.51 -14.80 14.18
CA GLU A 169 58.36 -16.26 14.29
C GLU A 169 57.78 -16.91 13.03
N LYS A 170 56.87 -16.22 12.32
CA LYS A 170 56.27 -16.73 11.08
C LYS A 170 57.18 -16.52 9.86
N LYS A 171 58.01 -15.47 9.88
CA LYS A 171 58.98 -15.16 8.80
C LYS A 171 59.96 -16.30 8.57
N GLU A 172 60.48 -16.94 9.62
CA GLU A 172 61.43 -18.04 9.48
C GLU A 172 60.80 -19.27 8.82
N THR A 173 59.60 -19.66 9.27
CA THR A 173 58.83 -20.74 8.66
C THR A 173 58.50 -20.42 7.20
N ARG A 174 58.07 -19.19 6.92
CA ARG A 174 57.72 -18.75 5.57
C ARG A 174 58.91 -18.74 4.62
N LEU A 175 60.09 -18.31 5.08
CA LEU A 175 61.33 -18.34 4.28
C LEU A 175 61.73 -19.77 3.91
N ASN A 176 61.59 -20.72 4.82
CA ASN A 176 61.87 -22.14 4.52
C ASN A 176 60.89 -22.71 3.50
N VAL A 177 59.61 -22.35 3.57
CA VAL A 177 58.60 -22.73 2.56
C VAL A 177 58.96 -22.13 1.20
N LEU A 178 59.33 -20.85 1.13
CA LEU A 178 59.73 -20.20 -0.12
C LEU A 178 60.98 -20.84 -0.76
N LYS A 179 61.95 -21.25 0.06
CA LYS A 179 63.13 -22.02 -0.40
C LYS A 179 62.72 -23.37 -1.00
N GLN A 180 61.82 -24.11 -0.33
CA GLN A 180 61.32 -25.39 -0.83
C GLN A 180 60.51 -25.24 -2.13
N GLN A 181 59.81 -24.12 -2.30
CA GLN A 181 59.10 -23.77 -3.53
C GLN A 181 60.02 -23.33 -4.68
N GLY A 182 61.33 -23.22 -4.44
CA GLY A 182 62.34 -22.90 -5.46
C GLY A 182 62.59 -21.41 -5.68
N PHE A 183 62.06 -20.52 -4.83
CA PHE A 183 62.39 -19.10 -4.92
C PHE A 183 63.84 -18.86 -4.48
N ALA A 184 64.55 -17.99 -5.21
CA ALA A 184 65.99 -17.77 -5.00
C ALA A 184 66.33 -16.43 -4.34
N ARG A 185 65.48 -15.40 -4.44
CA ARG A 185 65.83 -14.02 -4.10
C ARG A 185 64.71 -13.26 -3.42
N ILE A 186 65.09 -12.34 -2.54
CA ILE A 186 64.21 -11.35 -1.91
C ILE A 186 64.80 -9.95 -2.06
N PHE A 187 63.96 -8.95 -1.88
CA PHE A 187 64.27 -7.53 -1.94
C PHE A 187 64.03 -6.91 -0.56
N ILE A 188 65.09 -6.39 0.06
CA ILE A 188 65.10 -5.80 1.41
C ILE A 188 65.94 -4.53 1.37
N ASP A 189 65.41 -3.43 1.91
CA ASP A 189 66.15 -2.16 2.05
C ASP A 189 66.86 -1.76 0.75
N GLU A 190 66.12 -1.83 -0.37
CA GLU A 190 66.57 -1.52 -1.74
C GLU A 190 67.67 -2.44 -2.31
N LYS A 191 67.96 -3.56 -1.63
CA LYS A 191 68.98 -4.54 -2.05
C LYS A 191 68.36 -5.90 -2.36
N VAL A 192 68.88 -6.53 -3.40
CA VAL A 192 68.55 -7.91 -3.77
C VAL A 192 69.45 -8.87 -2.98
N VAL A 193 68.86 -9.77 -2.21
CA VAL A 193 69.56 -10.76 -1.38
C VAL A 193 69.14 -12.17 -1.80
N ARG A 194 70.08 -13.11 -1.88
CA ARG A 194 69.77 -14.53 -2.14
C ARG A 194 69.26 -15.19 -0.87
N LEU A 195 68.22 -16.01 -1.00
CA LEU A 195 67.60 -16.70 0.14
C LEU A 195 68.58 -17.65 0.85
N GLU A 196 69.52 -18.25 0.12
CA GLU A 196 70.57 -19.14 0.65
C GLU A 196 71.58 -18.42 1.57
N GLU A 197 71.81 -17.12 1.35
CA GLU A 197 72.80 -16.32 2.09
C GLU A 197 72.26 -15.81 3.44
N LEU A 198 70.95 -15.98 3.69
CA LEU A 198 70.30 -15.56 4.93
C LEU A 198 70.52 -16.58 6.04
N LYS A 199 71.32 -16.21 7.04
CA LYS A 199 71.54 -17.00 8.26
C LYS A 199 70.42 -16.86 9.30
N SER A 200 69.62 -15.80 9.21
CA SER A 200 68.50 -15.51 10.11
C SER A 200 67.40 -14.71 9.38
N PRO A 201 66.15 -14.74 9.84
CA PRO A 201 65.08 -13.97 9.22
C PRO A 201 65.34 -12.46 9.33
N PRO A 202 65.04 -11.67 8.28
CA PRO A 202 65.22 -10.23 8.30
C PRO A 202 64.29 -9.56 9.32
N LYS A 203 64.83 -8.58 10.06
CA LYS A 203 64.06 -7.81 11.05
C LYS A 203 63.01 -6.91 10.38
N SER A 204 63.34 -6.28 9.25
CA SER A 204 62.43 -5.49 8.41
C SER A 204 61.50 -6.38 7.58
N ASN A 205 60.43 -5.79 7.02
CA ASN A 205 59.60 -6.46 6.00
C ASN A 205 60.41 -6.62 4.71
N PHE A 206 60.09 -7.63 3.92
CA PHE A 206 60.80 -7.93 2.69
C PHE A 206 59.81 -8.20 1.56
N ASP A 207 60.23 -7.96 0.32
CA ASP A 207 59.46 -8.36 -0.85
C ASP A 207 60.11 -9.60 -1.49
N LEU A 208 59.31 -10.62 -1.82
CA LEU A 208 59.77 -11.75 -2.61
C LEU A 208 59.91 -11.32 -4.07
N ILE A 209 61.05 -11.63 -4.71
CA ILE A 209 61.22 -11.38 -6.15
C ILE A 209 60.65 -12.58 -6.90
N VAL A 210 59.51 -12.36 -7.56
CA VAL A 210 58.79 -13.40 -8.30
C VAL A 210 59.35 -13.54 -9.72
N ASP A 211 59.56 -12.42 -10.42
CA ASP A 211 60.19 -12.42 -11.73
C ASP A 211 61.01 -11.13 -11.96
N ARG A 212 61.99 -11.22 -12.86
CA ARG A 212 62.75 -10.08 -13.38
C ARG A 212 62.40 -9.93 -14.84
N ILE A 213 61.72 -8.84 -15.13
CA ILE A 213 61.06 -8.61 -16.40
C ILE A 213 61.94 -7.66 -17.21
N VAL A 214 62.28 -8.04 -18.44
CA VAL A 214 62.75 -7.12 -19.47
C VAL A 214 61.55 -6.91 -20.38
N VAL A 215 61.05 -5.67 -20.45
CA VAL A 215 59.81 -5.38 -21.17
C VAL A 215 60.01 -5.68 -22.66
N SER A 216 59.25 -6.62 -23.21
CA SER A 216 59.03 -6.78 -24.65
C SER A 216 57.54 -6.64 -24.94
N HIS A 217 57.17 -6.26 -26.17
CA HIS A 217 55.78 -6.00 -26.54
C HIS A 217 55.14 -7.15 -27.33
N GLU A 218 55.67 -8.37 -27.20
CA GLU A 218 55.17 -9.60 -27.84
C GLU A 218 54.03 -10.26 -27.05
N GLU A 219 53.17 -11.04 -27.70
CA GLU A 219 52.02 -11.68 -27.03
C GLU A 219 52.46 -12.74 -26.00
N ASP A 220 53.46 -13.57 -26.33
CA ASP A 220 54.00 -14.61 -25.44
C ASP A 220 54.58 -14.02 -24.15
N PHE A 221 55.19 -12.83 -24.24
CA PHE A 221 55.67 -12.11 -23.07
C PHE A 221 54.54 -11.73 -22.12
N TYR A 222 53.41 -11.25 -22.65
CA TYR A 222 52.28 -10.85 -21.82
C TYR A 222 51.57 -12.04 -21.16
N GLN A 223 51.53 -13.20 -21.82
CA GLN A 223 51.02 -14.43 -21.22
C GLN A 223 51.90 -14.88 -20.03
N ARG A 224 53.22 -14.97 -20.25
CA ARG A 224 54.18 -15.30 -19.19
C ARG A 224 54.14 -14.31 -18.03
N LEU A 225 54.00 -13.02 -18.35
CA LEU A 225 53.90 -11.95 -17.35
C LEU A 225 52.60 -12.07 -16.53
N ALA A 226 51.49 -12.46 -17.16
CA ALA A 226 50.24 -12.68 -16.46
C ALA A 226 50.37 -13.80 -15.41
N ASP A 227 50.99 -14.92 -15.77
CA ASP A 227 51.26 -16.04 -14.83
C ASP A 227 52.15 -15.59 -13.66
N ALA A 228 53.20 -14.82 -13.94
CA ALA A 228 54.09 -14.28 -12.91
C ALA A 228 53.36 -13.31 -11.97
N ILE A 229 52.48 -12.45 -12.50
CA ILE A 229 51.66 -11.53 -11.70
C ILE A 229 50.67 -12.30 -10.83
N GLU A 230 50.09 -13.39 -11.33
CA GLU A 230 49.21 -14.26 -10.54
C GLU A 230 49.95 -14.90 -9.36
N ILE A 231 51.17 -15.40 -9.58
CA ILE A 231 52.05 -15.90 -8.51
C ILE A 231 52.37 -14.78 -7.51
N ALA A 232 52.67 -13.56 -7.99
CA ALA A 232 52.99 -12.44 -7.12
C ALA A 232 51.81 -12.04 -6.23
N PHE A 233 50.61 -11.97 -6.80
CA PHE A 233 49.40 -11.76 -6.01
C PHE A 233 49.14 -12.91 -5.02
N HIS A 234 49.37 -14.17 -5.40
CA HIS A 234 49.20 -15.30 -4.49
C HIS A 234 50.14 -15.22 -3.28
N GLU A 235 51.45 -15.05 -3.54
CA GLU A 235 52.45 -15.04 -2.47
C GLU A 235 52.39 -13.78 -1.59
N GLY A 236 52.05 -12.64 -2.18
CA GLY A 236 51.79 -11.38 -1.47
C GLY A 236 50.41 -11.31 -0.80
N LYS A 237 49.68 -12.44 -0.72
CA LYS A 237 48.34 -12.55 -0.13
C LYS A 237 47.34 -11.53 -0.70
N GLY A 238 47.46 -11.19 -1.97
CA GLY A 238 46.62 -10.27 -2.73
C GLY A 238 47.25 -8.92 -3.05
N GLU A 239 48.51 -8.71 -2.70
CA GLU A 239 49.29 -7.52 -3.09
C GLU A 239 50.44 -7.94 -4.00
N CYS A 240 50.75 -7.11 -4.98
CA CYS A 240 51.98 -7.22 -5.76
C CYS A 240 52.57 -5.83 -5.97
N ALA A 241 53.86 -5.74 -6.27
CA ALA A 241 54.51 -4.48 -6.54
C ALA A 241 55.45 -4.59 -7.74
N LEU A 242 55.62 -3.48 -8.44
CA LEU A 242 56.60 -3.31 -9.50
C LEU A 242 57.67 -2.35 -9.02
N TRP A 243 58.92 -2.79 -9.08
CA TRP A 243 60.07 -1.93 -8.88
C TRP A 243 60.71 -1.60 -10.23
N CYS A 244 60.80 -0.32 -10.55
CA CYS A 244 61.48 0.18 -11.75
C CYS A 244 62.88 0.67 -11.39
N ASN A 245 63.92 0.01 -11.92
CA ASN A 245 65.31 0.36 -11.62
C ASN A 245 65.70 1.76 -12.13
N ILE A 246 65.05 2.28 -13.17
CA ILE A 246 65.40 3.56 -13.80
C ILE A 246 64.77 4.73 -13.03
N LYS A 247 63.57 4.54 -12.50
CA LYS A 247 62.80 5.59 -11.80
C LYS A 247 62.91 5.50 -10.27
N GLU A 248 63.60 4.49 -9.75
CA GLU A 248 63.73 4.17 -8.31
C GLU A 248 62.41 4.30 -7.55
N ASN A 249 61.34 3.75 -8.14
CA ASN A 249 60.00 3.87 -7.58
C ASN A 249 59.30 2.50 -7.50
N LYS A 250 58.60 2.30 -6.38
CA LYS A 250 57.79 1.12 -6.08
C LYS A 250 56.32 1.43 -6.33
N ILE A 251 55.71 0.74 -7.29
CA ILE A 251 54.28 0.85 -7.59
C ILE A 251 53.59 -0.38 -7.03
N ILE A 252 52.59 -0.18 -6.18
CA ILE A 252 51.87 -1.26 -5.50
C ILE A 252 50.51 -1.47 -6.17
N PHE A 253 50.14 -2.72 -6.40
CA PHE A 253 48.84 -3.16 -6.87
C PHE A 253 48.22 -4.10 -5.84
N SER A 254 46.90 -4.08 -5.72
CA SER A 254 46.17 -4.93 -4.79
C SER A 254 44.94 -5.51 -5.46
N ASN A 255 44.83 -6.83 -5.49
CA ASN A 255 43.62 -7.52 -5.95
C ASN A 255 42.56 -7.65 -4.83
N LYS A 256 42.88 -7.21 -3.61
CA LYS A 256 41.93 -7.08 -2.50
C LYS A 256 41.01 -5.90 -2.77
N PHE A 257 39.74 -6.06 -2.41
CA PHE A 257 38.77 -4.97 -2.47
C PHE A 257 38.80 -4.19 -1.16
N ASN A 258 39.89 -3.47 -0.90
CA ASN A 258 40.13 -2.76 0.35
C ASN A 258 40.69 -1.35 0.12
N LEU A 259 40.44 -0.45 1.08
CA LEU A 259 40.99 0.91 1.10
C LEU A 259 40.91 1.44 2.53
N ASP A 260 41.85 2.30 2.94
CA ASP A 260 41.90 2.91 4.28
C ASP A 260 41.83 1.89 5.45
N GLY A 261 42.39 0.70 5.26
CA GLY A 261 42.34 -0.38 6.25
C GLY A 261 40.97 -1.07 6.39
N ILE A 262 40.01 -0.75 5.52
CA ILE A 262 38.68 -1.38 5.48
C ILE A 262 38.62 -2.36 4.31
N ASN A 263 38.21 -3.61 4.59
CA ASN A 263 37.83 -4.56 3.54
C ASN A 263 36.37 -4.35 3.15
N PHE A 264 36.11 -4.08 1.87
CA PHE A 264 34.77 -3.83 1.35
C PHE A 264 34.15 -5.09 0.75
N ILE A 265 32.82 -5.10 0.70
CA ILE A 265 32.05 -6.18 0.07
C ILE A 265 31.87 -5.84 -1.41
N LYS A 266 32.21 -6.78 -2.30
CA LYS A 266 31.96 -6.61 -3.74
C LYS A 266 30.44 -6.53 -3.99
N PRO A 267 29.95 -5.50 -4.71
CA PRO A 267 28.52 -5.34 -4.99
C PRO A 267 27.93 -6.56 -5.72
N ASN A 268 26.81 -7.08 -5.21
CA ASN A 268 26.01 -8.11 -5.88
C ASN A 268 24.52 -7.92 -5.56
N VAL A 269 23.62 -8.63 -6.24
CA VAL A 269 22.17 -8.44 -6.06
C VAL A 269 21.71 -8.74 -4.62
N HIS A 270 22.30 -9.73 -3.96
CA HIS A 270 21.95 -10.09 -2.58
C HIS A 270 22.39 -9.00 -1.59
N PHE A 271 23.50 -8.31 -1.87
CA PHE A 271 24.03 -7.22 -1.04
C PHE A 271 23.03 -6.07 -0.92
N PHE A 272 22.24 -5.85 -1.96
CA PHE A 272 21.18 -4.84 -2.00
C PHE A 272 19.79 -5.41 -1.71
N SER A 273 19.67 -6.64 -1.21
CA SER A 273 18.36 -7.22 -0.88
C SER A 273 18.11 -7.22 0.63
N PHE A 274 17.16 -6.40 1.09
CA PHE A 274 16.75 -6.41 2.51
C PHE A 274 15.96 -7.67 2.91
N ASN A 275 15.53 -8.50 1.94
CA ASN A 275 14.92 -9.80 2.21
C ASN A 275 15.95 -10.92 2.40
N ASN A 276 17.23 -10.65 2.11
CA ASN A 276 18.33 -11.59 2.30
C ASN A 276 19.19 -11.10 3.48
N PRO A 277 19.54 -11.97 4.46
CA PRO A 277 20.44 -11.60 5.57
C PRO A 277 21.76 -10.96 5.11
N PHE A 278 22.23 -11.30 3.90
CA PHE A 278 23.42 -10.73 3.28
C PHE A 278 23.31 -9.25 2.86
N GLY A 279 22.10 -8.70 2.69
CA GLY A 279 21.89 -7.26 2.41
C GLY A 279 21.12 -6.53 3.50
N ALA A 280 20.35 -7.27 4.30
CA ALA A 280 19.53 -6.73 5.36
C ALA A 280 20.36 -6.02 6.45
N CYS A 281 19.78 -4.97 7.00
CA CYS A 281 20.25 -4.32 8.23
C CYS A 281 20.31 -5.36 9.37
N LYS A 282 21.42 -5.39 10.11
CA LYS A 282 21.64 -6.36 11.19
C LYS A 282 20.70 -6.13 12.38
N LYS A 283 20.37 -4.87 12.70
CA LYS A 283 19.50 -4.55 13.84
C LYS A 283 18.01 -4.78 13.61
N CYS A 284 17.51 -4.48 12.41
CA CYS A 284 16.08 -4.64 12.09
C CYS A 284 15.78 -5.80 11.16
N GLU A 285 16.76 -6.61 10.78
CA GLU A 285 16.60 -7.78 9.90
C GLU A 285 15.78 -7.49 8.62
N GLY A 286 16.00 -6.31 8.03
CA GLY A 286 15.30 -5.90 6.81
C GLY A 286 13.85 -5.42 6.97
N TYR A 287 13.32 -5.30 8.18
CA TYR A 287 11.98 -4.73 8.40
C TYR A 287 11.94 -3.20 8.22
N GLY A 288 13.03 -2.50 8.57
CA GLY A 288 13.12 -1.03 8.55
C GLY A 288 12.71 -0.37 9.88
N ASP A 289 12.08 -1.13 10.75
CA ASP A 289 11.58 -0.70 12.05
C ASP A 289 11.90 -1.73 13.13
N ILE A 290 12.02 -1.24 14.36
CA ILE A 290 12.36 -2.00 15.55
C ILE A 290 11.38 -1.68 16.66
N ILE A 291 11.30 -2.55 17.65
CA ILE A 291 10.65 -2.20 18.92
C ILE A 291 11.65 -1.34 19.69
N GLY A 292 11.41 -0.04 19.74
CA GLY A 292 12.32 0.94 20.30
C GLY A 292 11.59 2.03 21.07
N ILE A 293 12.33 3.04 21.51
CA ILE A 293 11.73 4.23 22.16
C ILE A 293 11.01 5.05 21.11
N ASP A 294 9.70 5.18 21.29
CA ASP A 294 8.82 5.91 20.38
C ASP A 294 8.89 7.41 20.64
N ARG A 295 9.32 8.15 19.61
CA ARG A 295 9.43 9.62 19.68
C ARG A 295 8.09 10.26 20.01
N GLU A 296 7.01 9.70 19.47
CA GLU A 296 5.67 10.22 19.68
C GLU A 296 5.13 9.92 21.08
N LEU A 297 5.61 8.85 21.74
CA LEU A 297 5.24 8.59 23.14
C LEU A 297 6.06 9.45 24.10
N VAL A 298 7.31 9.75 23.75
CA VAL A 298 8.20 10.60 24.55
C VAL A 298 7.81 12.07 24.48
N VAL A 299 7.46 12.57 23.30
CA VAL A 299 6.94 13.92 23.10
C VAL A 299 5.53 13.81 22.51
N PRO A 300 4.51 13.59 23.35
CA PRO A 300 3.15 13.33 22.89
C PRO A 300 2.47 14.55 22.30
N ASP A 301 2.82 15.73 22.80
CA ASP A 301 2.30 17.01 22.35
C ASP A 301 3.47 17.92 21.97
N THR A 302 3.62 18.13 20.66
CA THR A 302 4.71 18.93 20.10
C THR A 302 4.44 20.44 20.19
N SER A 303 3.21 20.87 20.50
CA SER A 303 2.88 22.29 20.69
C SER A 303 3.50 22.86 21.96
N LEU A 304 3.82 21.99 22.92
CA LEU A 304 4.51 22.38 24.14
C LEU A 304 5.98 22.65 23.83
N SER A 305 6.51 23.70 24.43
CA SER A 305 7.95 23.93 24.48
C SER A 305 8.62 23.00 25.50
N VAL A 306 9.95 22.90 25.43
CA VAL A 306 10.69 22.15 26.46
C VAL A 306 10.35 22.71 27.83
N TYR A 307 10.34 24.04 28.00
CA TYR A 307 9.96 24.72 29.24
C TYR A 307 8.55 24.37 29.76
N ASN A 308 7.60 24.10 28.85
CA ASN A 308 6.25 23.68 29.20
C ASN A 308 6.11 22.14 29.32
N ASN A 309 7.19 21.46 29.70
CA ASN A 309 7.24 20.02 29.92
C ASN A 309 6.86 19.17 28.68
N ALA A 310 7.33 19.51 27.48
CA ALA A 310 7.11 18.71 26.28
C ALA A 310 7.56 17.23 26.41
N ILE A 311 8.63 16.97 27.19
CA ILE A 311 9.22 15.64 27.37
C ILE A 311 8.47 14.86 28.46
N ALA A 312 7.51 14.02 28.06
CA ALA A 312 6.65 13.23 28.94
C ALA A 312 7.38 12.40 30.02
N PRO A 313 8.45 11.63 29.71
CA PRO A 313 9.12 10.80 30.73
C PRO A 313 9.81 11.60 31.84
N TRP A 314 10.00 12.91 31.67
CA TRP A 314 10.63 13.77 32.67
C TRP A 314 9.64 14.59 33.50
N ARG A 315 8.33 14.43 33.27
CA ARG A 315 7.26 15.12 34.02
C ARG A 315 7.12 14.65 35.46
N SER A 316 7.46 13.39 35.76
CA SER A 316 7.27 12.83 37.10
C SER A 316 8.25 13.44 38.10
N SER A 317 7.82 13.58 39.36
CA SER A 317 8.63 14.12 40.45
C SER A 317 10.00 13.44 40.59
N SER A 318 10.07 12.14 40.35
CA SER A 318 11.31 11.35 40.42
C SER A 318 12.30 11.60 39.26
N MET A 319 11.81 12.05 38.09
CA MET A 319 12.61 12.25 36.87
C MET A 319 12.84 13.73 36.53
N GLN A 320 12.21 14.65 37.25
CA GLN A 320 12.30 16.10 37.05
C GLN A 320 13.74 16.64 37.14
N LYS A 321 14.66 15.92 37.80
CA LYS A 321 16.10 16.27 37.83
C LYS A 321 16.75 16.32 36.45
N PHE A 322 16.30 15.48 35.50
CA PHE A 322 16.83 15.50 34.13
C PHE A 322 16.34 16.72 33.36
N TYR A 323 15.06 17.05 33.56
CA TYR A 323 14.43 18.26 33.04
C TYR A 323 15.10 19.54 33.54
N LYS A 324 15.27 19.70 34.87
CA LYS A 324 15.92 20.87 35.47
C LYS A 324 17.32 21.08 34.91
N LYS A 325 18.14 20.02 34.83
CA LYS A 325 19.48 20.10 34.24
C LYS A 325 19.50 20.61 32.80
N LEU A 326 18.51 20.26 31.99
CA LEU A 326 18.39 20.79 30.62
C LEU A 326 18.08 22.29 30.64
N ILE A 327 17.06 22.71 31.39
CA ILE A 327 16.63 24.11 31.47
C ILE A 327 17.74 25.01 32.06
N ASP A 328 18.33 24.60 33.18
CA ASP A 328 19.34 25.39 33.91
C ASP A 328 20.63 25.59 33.12
N ASN A 329 20.90 24.76 32.10
CA ASN A 329 22.11 24.86 31.27
C ASN A 329 21.83 25.25 29.82
N ALA A 330 20.57 25.47 29.43
CA ALA A 330 20.20 25.72 28.04
C ALA A 330 20.90 26.94 27.42
N TYR A 331 21.15 27.99 28.21
CA TYR A 331 21.87 29.19 27.77
C TYR A 331 23.32 28.92 27.36
N LYS A 332 23.95 27.84 27.84
CA LYS A 332 25.36 27.51 27.55
C LYS A 332 25.59 27.00 26.13
N PHE A 333 24.53 26.58 25.44
CA PHE A 333 24.58 26.06 24.08
C PHE A 333 23.43 26.63 23.23
N ASP A 334 22.94 27.81 23.61
CA ASP A 334 21.93 28.62 22.92
C ASP A 334 20.68 27.83 22.48
N PHE A 335 20.11 27.06 23.41
CA PHE A 335 18.94 26.23 23.13
C PHE A 335 17.62 26.96 23.45
N PRO A 336 16.67 27.07 22.48
CA PRO A 336 15.44 27.83 22.68
C PRO A 336 14.40 27.04 23.49
N ILE A 337 14.44 27.18 24.82
CA ILE A 337 13.57 26.41 25.75
C ILE A 337 12.08 26.75 25.66
N HIS A 338 11.72 27.96 25.24
CA HIS A 338 10.33 28.43 25.14
C HIS A 338 9.72 28.19 23.76
N LYS A 339 10.53 27.78 22.78
CA LYS A 339 10.08 27.46 21.44
C LYS A 339 9.31 26.13 21.45
N PRO A 340 8.11 26.05 20.88
CA PRO A 340 7.37 24.80 20.74
C PRO A 340 8.23 23.71 20.08
N TYR A 341 8.07 22.47 20.53
CA TYR A 341 8.90 21.36 20.04
C TYR A 341 8.80 21.17 18.51
N TYR A 342 7.63 21.42 17.91
CA TYR A 342 7.45 21.29 16.45
C TYR A 342 8.19 22.35 15.63
N GLU A 343 8.57 23.48 16.23
CA GLU A 343 9.32 24.54 15.53
C GLU A 343 10.84 24.35 15.66
N LEU A 344 11.30 23.40 16.50
CA LEU A 344 12.72 23.09 16.66
C LEU A 344 13.28 22.53 15.35
N ASP A 345 14.50 22.93 15.00
CA ASP A 345 15.22 22.36 13.86
C ASP A 345 15.77 20.95 14.18
N GLU A 346 16.22 20.22 13.15
CA GLU A 346 16.73 18.85 13.33
C GLU A 346 17.93 18.77 14.28
N ASN A 347 18.80 19.79 14.30
CA ASN A 347 19.98 19.83 15.17
C ASN A 347 19.58 20.05 16.63
N GLN A 348 18.59 20.92 16.88
CA GLN A 348 17.99 21.16 18.19
C GLN A 348 17.30 19.89 18.71
N ILE A 349 16.53 19.20 17.86
CA ILE A 349 15.91 17.93 18.21
C ILE A 349 16.99 16.88 18.52
N ASP A 350 18.01 16.73 17.67
CA ASP A 350 19.09 15.76 17.89
C ASP A 350 19.87 16.06 19.18
N THR A 351 20.07 17.34 19.50
CA THR A 351 20.66 17.78 20.77
C THR A 351 19.84 17.31 21.97
N ILE A 352 18.51 17.47 21.98
CA ILE A 352 17.63 16.95 23.04
C ILE A 352 17.78 15.42 23.17
N TRP A 353 17.80 14.71 22.04
CA TRP A 353 17.77 13.25 22.03
C TRP A 353 19.11 12.61 22.42
N ASN A 354 20.23 13.16 21.95
CA ASN A 354 21.57 12.65 22.23
C ASN A 354 22.17 13.22 23.52
N GLY A 355 21.80 14.46 23.85
CA GLY A 355 22.40 15.25 24.92
C GLY A 355 23.74 15.84 24.50
N ASN A 356 24.35 16.60 25.40
CA ASN A 356 25.68 17.19 25.23
C ASN A 356 26.49 17.04 26.52
N SER A 357 27.55 17.84 26.69
CA SER A 357 28.37 17.86 27.91
C SER A 357 27.62 18.38 29.15
N TYR A 358 26.58 19.18 28.96
CA TYR A 358 25.86 19.88 30.05
C TYR A 358 24.61 19.14 30.55
N PHE A 359 24.00 18.26 29.75
CA PHE A 359 22.84 17.46 30.17
C PHE A 359 22.81 16.05 29.55
N ILE A 360 22.03 15.17 30.18
CA ILE A 360 21.83 13.79 29.69
C ILE A 360 20.66 13.79 28.72
N GLY A 361 20.90 13.42 27.46
CA GLY A 361 19.87 13.28 26.44
C GLY A 361 18.91 12.12 26.67
N ILE A 362 17.77 12.16 25.98
CA ILE A 362 16.69 11.18 26.07
C ILE A 362 17.18 9.74 25.81
N LYS A 363 18.05 9.52 24.80
CA LYS A 363 18.59 8.19 24.50
C LYS A 363 19.40 7.63 25.68
N LYS A 364 20.35 8.41 26.21
CA LYS A 364 21.15 8.02 27.38
C LYS A 364 20.29 7.83 28.63
N PHE A 365 19.23 8.61 28.79
CA PHE A 365 18.25 8.42 29.85
C PHE A 365 17.60 7.03 29.76
N PHE A 366 17.05 6.66 28.61
CA PHE A 366 16.42 5.36 28.43
C PHE A 366 17.42 4.20 28.54
N SER A 367 18.65 4.34 28.03
CA SER A 367 19.72 3.34 28.22
C SER A 367 20.03 3.11 29.71
N LYS A 368 20.00 4.16 30.55
CA LYS A 368 20.16 4.03 32.01
C LYS A 368 18.99 3.30 32.68
N ILE A 369 17.75 3.53 32.21
CA ILE A 369 16.56 2.82 32.71
C ILE A 369 16.61 1.34 32.29
N GLU A 370 17.02 1.07 31.05
CA GLU A 370 17.17 -0.28 30.48
C GLU A 370 18.30 -1.08 31.13
N ALA A 371 19.42 -0.46 31.50
CA ALA A 371 20.46 -1.13 32.30
C ALA A 371 19.93 -1.64 33.66
N LYS A 372 18.83 -1.05 34.16
CA LYS A 372 18.15 -1.44 35.40
C LYS A 372 16.80 -2.12 35.13
N ASN A 373 16.67 -2.82 34.00
CA ASN A 373 15.42 -3.49 33.60
C ASN A 373 15.02 -4.66 34.52
N TYR A 374 15.87 -5.08 35.46
CA TYR A 374 15.48 -6.03 36.51
C TYR A 374 14.45 -5.45 37.49
N LYS A 375 14.34 -4.12 37.62
CA LYS A 375 13.32 -3.47 38.47
C LYS A 375 11.98 -3.36 37.72
N ILE A 376 10.90 -3.86 38.33
CA ILE A 376 9.55 -3.86 37.74
C ILE A 376 9.10 -2.45 37.31
N GLN A 377 9.30 -1.44 38.16
CA GLN A 377 8.97 -0.04 37.86
C GLN A 377 9.65 0.50 36.58
N ASN A 378 10.87 0.04 36.27
CA ASN A 378 11.58 0.43 35.06
C ASN A 378 11.03 -0.29 33.82
N ARG A 379 10.61 -1.56 33.95
CA ARG A 379 9.89 -2.29 32.90
C ARG A 379 8.59 -1.59 32.53
N VAL A 380 7.81 -1.20 33.54
CA VAL A 380 6.54 -0.47 33.37
C VAL A 380 6.77 0.91 32.75
N LEU A 381 7.84 1.61 33.15
CA LEU A 381 8.19 2.90 32.54
C LEU A 381 8.57 2.72 31.06
N LEU A 382 9.42 1.72 30.75
CA LEU A 382 9.85 1.45 29.38
C LEU A 382 8.69 1.01 28.48
N SER A 383 7.76 0.18 28.98
CA SER A 383 6.62 -0.28 28.18
C SER A 383 5.70 0.86 27.74
N ARG A 384 5.58 1.93 28.55
CA ARG A 384 4.78 3.13 28.23
C ARG A 384 5.35 3.95 27.07
N TYR A 385 6.64 3.85 26.80
CA TYR A 385 7.34 4.66 25.79
C TYR A 385 7.97 3.81 24.68
N ARG A 386 7.71 2.50 24.66
CA ARG A 386 8.16 1.60 23.60
C ARG A 386 7.07 1.41 22.55
N GLY A 387 7.47 1.48 21.29
CA GLY A 387 6.59 1.31 20.14
C GLY A 387 7.36 0.78 18.93
N LYS A 388 6.67 0.65 17.79
CA LYS A 388 7.33 0.38 16.52
C LYS A 388 7.93 1.67 16.01
N THR A 389 9.25 1.74 15.92
CA THR A 389 9.97 2.95 15.54
C THR A 389 10.90 2.67 14.38
N ILE A 390 11.22 3.72 13.62
CA ILE A 390 12.20 3.62 12.54
C ILE A 390 13.53 3.13 13.12
N CYS A 391 14.12 2.14 12.47
CA CYS A 391 15.42 1.61 12.86
C CYS A 391 16.45 2.74 12.84
N ASP A 392 17.09 2.99 13.98
CA ASP A 392 18.14 3.99 14.16
C ASP A 392 19.45 3.64 13.44
N GLU A 393 19.68 2.36 13.13
CA GLU A 393 20.87 1.91 12.41
C GLU A 393 20.79 2.21 10.91
N CYS A 394 19.71 1.77 10.25
CA CYS A 394 19.51 1.94 8.81
C CYS A 394 18.66 3.15 8.43
N LYS A 395 18.14 3.89 9.42
CA LYS A 395 17.20 5.02 9.25
C LYS A 395 15.98 4.66 8.39
N GLY A 396 15.52 3.40 8.49
CA GLY A 396 14.39 2.89 7.72
C GLY A 396 14.72 2.32 6.34
N SER A 397 15.95 2.48 5.82
CA SER A 397 16.35 1.95 4.49
C SER A 397 16.32 0.43 4.38
N ARG A 398 16.26 -0.30 5.50
CA ARG A 398 16.25 -1.77 5.62
C ARG A 398 17.55 -2.46 5.22
N LEU A 399 18.48 -1.72 4.62
CA LEU A 399 19.77 -2.20 4.17
C LEU A 399 20.84 -2.00 5.25
N ARG A 400 21.89 -2.81 5.18
CA ARG A 400 23.09 -2.64 6.00
C ARG A 400 23.86 -1.37 5.62
N LYS A 401 24.59 -0.79 6.57
CA LYS A 401 25.28 0.51 6.40
C LYS A 401 26.30 0.50 5.28
N GLU A 402 26.97 -0.63 5.05
CA GLU A 402 28.00 -0.83 4.04
C GLU A 402 27.45 -0.62 2.62
N THR A 403 26.13 -0.79 2.41
CA THR A 403 25.51 -0.50 1.10
C THR A 403 25.54 0.99 0.73
N ASN A 404 25.66 1.89 1.72
CA ASN A 404 25.73 3.33 1.48
C ASN A 404 27.05 3.76 0.83
N ASN A 405 28.07 2.90 0.92
CA ASN A 405 29.37 3.12 0.28
C ASN A 405 29.31 2.89 -1.22
N VAL A 406 28.28 2.17 -1.72
CA VAL A 406 28.11 1.94 -3.16
C VAL A 406 27.19 3.00 -3.74
N LYS A 407 27.69 3.71 -4.76
CA LYS A 407 27.00 4.83 -5.39
C LYS A 407 26.86 4.64 -6.90
N VAL A 408 25.76 5.15 -7.44
CA VAL A 408 25.50 5.31 -8.88
C VAL A 408 25.11 6.76 -9.09
N GLY A 409 25.78 7.48 -10.00
CA GLY A 409 25.53 8.91 -10.20
C GLY A 409 25.75 9.76 -8.94
N GLY A 410 26.65 9.34 -8.04
CA GLY A 410 26.93 10.02 -6.76
C GLY A 410 25.99 9.65 -5.62
N GLU A 411 24.92 8.88 -5.86
CA GLU A 411 23.89 8.59 -4.85
C GLU A 411 23.84 7.11 -4.45
N SER A 412 23.58 6.84 -3.16
CA SER A 412 23.42 5.48 -2.64
C SER A 412 21.99 4.98 -2.80
N LEU A 413 21.82 3.65 -2.90
CA LEU A 413 20.50 3.04 -3.08
C LEU A 413 19.56 3.43 -1.92
N SER A 414 20.05 3.40 -0.68
CA SER A 414 19.27 3.77 0.51
C SER A 414 18.63 5.14 0.41
N LYS A 415 19.31 6.13 -0.20
CA LYS A 415 18.77 7.48 -0.38
C LYS A 415 17.72 7.52 -1.48
N LEU A 416 17.96 6.86 -2.61
CA LEU A 416 16.97 6.78 -3.70
C LEU A 416 15.65 6.15 -3.26
N LEU A 417 15.68 5.17 -2.35
CA LEU A 417 14.47 4.52 -1.83
C LEU A 417 13.58 5.44 -0.98
N SER A 418 14.15 6.50 -0.40
CA SER A 418 13.44 7.49 0.41
C SER A 418 12.91 8.68 -0.39
N LEU A 419 13.37 8.89 -1.63
CA LEU A 419 12.89 9.97 -2.49
C LEU A 419 11.44 9.71 -2.94
N PRO A 420 10.60 10.75 -3.03
CA PRO A 420 9.39 10.71 -3.84
C PRO A 420 9.69 10.21 -5.26
N ILE A 421 8.78 9.45 -5.85
CA ILE A 421 8.93 8.89 -7.19
C ILE A 421 9.08 9.98 -8.26
N ASP A 422 8.46 11.15 -8.05
CA ASP A 422 8.65 12.31 -8.91
C ASP A 422 10.11 12.78 -8.94
N ASP A 423 10.76 12.87 -7.77
CA ASP A 423 12.17 13.25 -7.66
C ASP A 423 13.11 12.14 -8.15
N LEU A 424 12.71 10.88 -7.92
CA LEU A 424 13.43 9.72 -8.43
C LEU A 424 13.46 9.71 -9.98
N ASN A 425 12.37 10.14 -10.62
CA ASN A 425 12.32 10.27 -12.07
C ASN A 425 13.30 11.33 -12.57
N ILE A 426 13.38 12.49 -11.89
CA ILE A 426 14.33 13.57 -12.21
C ILE A 426 15.76 13.02 -12.12
N PHE A 427 16.10 12.33 -11.03
CA PHE A 427 17.41 11.71 -10.85
C PHE A 427 17.80 10.80 -12.03
N PHE A 428 16.92 9.89 -12.47
CA PHE A 428 17.23 8.98 -13.58
C PHE A 428 17.27 9.67 -14.95
N ASN A 429 16.59 10.80 -15.12
CA ASN A 429 16.63 11.58 -16.36
C ASN A 429 17.92 12.41 -16.47
N GLU A 430 18.44 12.89 -15.35
CA GLU A 430 19.68 13.66 -15.29
C GLU A 430 20.94 12.81 -15.06
N LEU A 431 20.76 11.50 -14.83
CA LEU A 431 21.86 10.56 -14.58
C LEU A 431 22.85 10.52 -15.74
N LYS A 432 24.09 10.94 -15.46
CA LYS A 432 25.22 10.86 -16.40
C LYS A 432 26.05 9.61 -16.09
N LEU A 433 26.23 8.77 -17.11
CA LEU A 433 27.04 7.56 -17.05
C LEU A 433 28.16 7.60 -18.09
N SER A 434 29.25 6.89 -17.82
CA SER A 434 30.28 6.64 -18.85
C SER A 434 29.71 5.79 -20.00
N SER A 435 30.37 5.81 -21.16
CA SER A 435 29.96 5.02 -22.33
C SER A 435 29.87 3.51 -22.04
N TYR A 436 30.79 3.00 -21.21
CA TYR A 436 30.80 1.61 -20.77
C TYR A 436 29.62 1.28 -19.84
N GLU A 437 29.40 2.11 -18.81
CA GLU A 437 28.28 1.93 -17.88
C GLU A 437 26.94 2.04 -18.60
N GLN A 438 26.80 2.99 -19.52
CA GLN A 438 25.58 3.17 -20.31
C GLN A 438 25.27 1.92 -21.14
N LYS A 439 26.27 1.27 -21.75
CA LYS A 439 26.08 0.04 -22.52
C LYS A 439 25.54 -1.11 -21.67
N ILE A 440 26.01 -1.23 -20.43
CA ILE A 440 25.55 -2.26 -19.48
C ILE A 440 24.16 -1.92 -18.94
N ALA A 441 23.94 -0.64 -18.61
CA ALA A 441 22.77 -0.18 -17.90
C ALA A 441 21.56 0.13 -18.80
N ASP A 442 21.73 0.30 -20.11
CA ASP A 442 20.68 0.80 -21.03
C ASP A 442 19.34 0.08 -20.88
N ARG A 443 19.33 -1.27 -20.94
CA ARG A 443 18.10 -2.06 -20.77
C ARG A 443 17.50 -1.92 -19.38
N ILE A 444 18.34 -1.89 -18.33
CA ILE A 444 17.91 -1.77 -16.94
C ILE A 444 17.28 -0.39 -16.69
N LEU A 445 17.92 0.67 -17.21
CA LEU A 445 17.43 2.04 -17.09
C LEU A 445 16.13 2.25 -17.85
N LYS A 446 15.95 1.63 -19.02
CA LYS A 446 14.67 1.64 -19.75
C LYS A 446 13.53 1.06 -18.91
N GLU A 447 13.76 -0.09 -18.28
CA GLU A 447 12.78 -0.72 -17.38
C GLU A 447 12.47 0.14 -16.14
N ILE A 448 13.50 0.68 -15.49
CA ILE A 448 13.34 1.57 -14.33
C ILE A 448 12.52 2.80 -14.71
N LYS A 449 12.92 3.52 -15.77
CA LYS A 449 12.24 4.74 -16.23
C LYS A 449 10.79 4.47 -16.64
N SER A 450 10.55 3.38 -17.37
CA SER A 450 9.19 3.01 -17.79
C SER A 450 8.30 2.73 -16.58
N ARG A 451 8.79 1.99 -15.58
CA ARG A 451 8.02 1.64 -14.38
C ARG A 451 7.77 2.83 -13.47
N ILE A 452 8.75 3.73 -13.33
CA ILE A 452 8.56 5.02 -12.65
C ILE A 452 7.46 5.83 -13.36
N SER A 453 7.54 5.96 -14.69
CA SER A 453 6.52 6.66 -15.49
C SER A 453 5.12 6.06 -15.28
N PHE A 454 4.98 4.73 -15.27
CA PHE A 454 3.68 4.09 -15.02
C PHE A 454 3.08 4.48 -13.67
N ILE A 455 3.90 4.56 -12.62
CA ILE A 455 3.43 4.98 -11.29
C ILE A 455 3.01 6.47 -11.28
N GLN A 456 3.75 7.31 -12.02
CA GLN A 456 3.39 8.73 -12.18
C GLN A 456 2.11 8.91 -13.00
N ASP A 457 1.92 8.10 -14.05
CA ASP A 457 0.73 8.12 -14.91
C ASP A 457 -0.53 7.78 -14.11
N VAL A 458 -0.44 6.85 -13.15
CA VAL A 458 -1.54 6.56 -12.21
C VAL A 458 -1.63 7.54 -11.03
N GLY A 459 -0.85 8.62 -11.03
CA GLY A 459 -0.96 9.71 -10.04
C GLY A 459 -0.35 9.40 -8.68
N LEU A 460 0.60 8.46 -8.59
CA LEU A 460 1.23 8.03 -7.33
C LEU A 460 2.68 8.52 -7.18
N GLY A 461 3.08 9.56 -7.92
CA GLY A 461 4.42 10.15 -7.89
C GLY A 461 4.87 10.69 -6.51
N TYR A 462 3.92 11.03 -5.63
CA TYR A 462 4.20 11.49 -4.27
C TYR A 462 4.65 10.38 -3.30
N LEU A 463 4.51 9.11 -3.67
CA LEU A 463 4.98 7.99 -2.87
C LEU A 463 6.48 7.80 -3.07
N HIS A 464 7.18 7.31 -2.04
CA HIS A 464 8.55 6.78 -2.14
C HIS A 464 8.55 5.24 -2.20
N LEU A 465 9.59 4.65 -2.80
CA LEU A 465 9.69 3.20 -3.00
C LEU A 465 9.75 2.39 -1.70
N ASN A 466 10.22 2.99 -0.60
CA ASN A 466 10.33 2.33 0.70
C ASN A 466 9.02 2.34 1.51
N ARG A 467 7.94 2.97 1.00
CA ARG A 467 6.60 2.95 1.62
C ARG A 467 6.17 1.50 1.78
N LYS A 468 5.74 1.12 2.99
CA LYS A 468 5.21 -0.21 3.27
C LYS A 468 3.90 -0.43 2.53
N ALA A 469 3.76 -1.59 1.88
CA ALA A 469 2.58 -1.92 1.09
C ALA A 469 1.30 -1.96 1.93
N ASN A 470 1.38 -2.39 3.19
CA ASN A 470 0.23 -2.44 4.11
C ASN A 470 -0.25 -1.07 4.63
N THR A 471 0.47 0.02 4.31
CA THR A 471 0.08 1.39 4.67
C THR A 471 -0.59 2.14 3.53
N LEU A 472 -0.77 1.47 2.38
CA LEU A 472 -1.47 2.00 1.22
C LEU A 472 -2.98 1.87 1.43
N SER A 473 -3.72 2.87 0.97
CA SER A 473 -5.18 2.78 0.80
C SER A 473 -5.57 1.76 -0.28
N GLY A 474 -6.83 1.34 -0.30
CA GLY A 474 -7.35 0.43 -1.34
C GLY A 474 -7.10 0.95 -2.75
N GLY A 475 -7.41 2.24 -3.00
CA GLY A 475 -7.15 2.90 -4.29
C GLY A 475 -5.66 3.03 -4.65
N GLU A 476 -4.78 3.33 -3.68
CA GLU A 476 -3.32 3.34 -3.93
C GLU A 476 -2.81 1.94 -4.29
N SER A 477 -3.25 0.91 -3.55
CA SER A 477 -2.89 -0.48 -3.82
C SER A 477 -3.37 -0.94 -5.21
N GLN A 478 -4.60 -0.58 -5.58
CA GLN A 478 -5.18 -0.89 -6.88
C GLN A 478 -4.38 -0.22 -8.01
N ARG A 479 -4.05 1.06 -7.87
CA ARG A 479 -3.27 1.81 -8.87
C ARG A 479 -1.83 1.31 -8.99
N ILE A 480 -1.21 0.86 -7.90
CA ILE A 480 0.08 0.15 -7.96
C ILE A 480 -0.04 -1.14 -8.76
N ASN A 481 -1.07 -1.95 -8.50
CA ASN A 481 -1.28 -3.19 -9.28
C ASN A 481 -1.51 -2.91 -10.76
N LEU A 482 -2.20 -1.81 -11.09
CA LEU A 482 -2.38 -1.34 -12.47
C LEU A 482 -1.04 -0.93 -13.10
N ALA A 483 -0.21 -0.16 -12.39
CA ALA A 483 1.12 0.21 -12.87
C ALA A 483 2.03 -1.02 -13.06
N THR A 484 2.00 -1.98 -12.14
CA THR A 484 2.71 -3.26 -12.27
C THR A 484 2.23 -4.05 -13.48
N SER A 485 0.92 -4.05 -13.75
CA SER A 485 0.32 -4.72 -14.90
C SER A 485 0.74 -4.11 -16.25
N LEU A 486 0.97 -2.79 -16.31
CA LEU A 486 1.55 -2.15 -17.49
C LEU A 486 3.03 -2.53 -17.67
N GLY A 487 3.75 -2.73 -16.56
CA GLY A 487 5.16 -3.13 -16.57
C GLY A 487 5.43 -4.58 -16.97
N SER A 488 4.45 -5.47 -16.88
CA SER A 488 4.62 -6.90 -17.19
C SER A 488 4.62 -7.23 -18.69
N SER A 489 4.33 -6.25 -19.56
CA SER A 489 4.34 -6.39 -21.04
C SER A 489 3.50 -7.57 -21.57
N LEU A 490 2.43 -7.95 -20.86
CA LEU A 490 1.55 -9.03 -21.29
C LEU A 490 0.68 -8.58 -22.49
N VAL A 491 0.49 -9.50 -23.44
CA VAL A 491 -0.33 -9.30 -24.65
C VAL A 491 -1.32 -10.45 -24.77
N GLY A 492 -2.54 -10.17 -25.23
CA GLY A 492 -3.59 -11.18 -25.42
C GLY A 492 -4.32 -11.58 -24.13
N SER A 493 -4.02 -10.92 -23.01
CA SER A 493 -4.68 -11.12 -21.72
C SER A 493 -5.99 -10.33 -21.63
N MET A 494 -6.87 -10.78 -20.73
CA MET A 494 -8.08 -10.06 -20.33
C MET A 494 -7.85 -9.41 -18.97
N TYR A 495 -7.86 -8.09 -18.91
CA TYR A 495 -7.80 -7.35 -17.67
C TYR A 495 -9.19 -6.99 -17.22
N VAL A 496 -9.51 -7.32 -15.97
CA VAL A 496 -10.79 -7.08 -15.35
C VAL A 496 -10.60 -6.15 -14.15
N LEU A 497 -11.15 -4.95 -14.23
CA LEU A 497 -10.92 -3.89 -13.24
C LEU A 497 -12.22 -3.51 -12.53
N ASP A 498 -12.15 -3.39 -11.21
CA ASP A 498 -13.28 -3.02 -10.35
C ASP A 498 -13.19 -1.55 -9.97
N GLU A 499 -13.94 -0.68 -10.65
CA GLU A 499 -14.02 0.76 -10.35
C GLU A 499 -12.65 1.44 -10.11
N PRO A 500 -11.75 1.45 -11.10
CA PRO A 500 -10.41 1.99 -10.93
C PRO A 500 -10.38 3.50 -10.65
N SER A 501 -11.50 4.23 -10.82
CA SER A 501 -11.61 5.66 -10.47
C SER A 501 -11.78 5.92 -8.96
N ILE A 502 -11.94 4.89 -8.12
CA ILE A 502 -12.19 5.11 -6.68
C ILE A 502 -11.02 5.85 -6.01
N GLY A 503 -11.38 6.82 -5.16
CA GLY A 503 -10.45 7.66 -4.41
C GLY A 503 -9.55 8.53 -5.29
N LEU A 504 -9.86 8.65 -6.59
CA LEU A 504 -9.24 9.60 -7.51
C LEU A 504 -10.04 10.89 -7.53
N HIS A 505 -9.30 12.00 -7.55
CA HIS A 505 -9.90 13.28 -7.84
C HIS A 505 -10.24 13.36 -9.34
N PRO A 506 -11.34 13.99 -9.76
CA PRO A 506 -11.74 14.09 -11.18
C PRO A 506 -10.64 14.59 -12.13
N ARG A 507 -9.72 15.43 -11.64
CA ARG A 507 -8.52 15.86 -12.36
C ARG A 507 -7.67 14.68 -12.90
N ASP A 508 -7.55 13.63 -12.10
CA ASP A 508 -6.64 12.52 -12.35
C ASP A 508 -7.32 11.39 -13.19
N ASN A 509 -8.65 11.44 -13.37
CA ASN A 509 -9.40 10.47 -14.20
C ASN A 509 -8.89 10.41 -15.65
N LYS A 510 -8.55 11.56 -16.25
CA LYS A 510 -7.99 11.61 -17.61
C LYS A 510 -6.69 10.82 -17.75
N ARG A 511 -5.85 10.83 -16.71
CA ARG A 511 -4.60 10.06 -16.72
C ARG A 511 -4.89 8.57 -16.63
N LEU A 512 -5.82 8.17 -15.75
CA LEU A 512 -6.28 6.78 -15.68
C LEU A 512 -6.85 6.29 -17.02
N ILE A 513 -7.68 7.09 -17.69
CA ILE A 513 -8.22 6.75 -19.02
C ILE A 513 -7.09 6.50 -20.02
N SER A 514 -6.05 7.33 -20.02
CA SER A 514 -4.90 7.14 -20.90
C SER A 514 -4.16 5.82 -20.62
N VAL A 515 -4.05 5.44 -19.35
CA VAL A 515 -3.47 4.17 -18.90
C VAL A 515 -4.33 2.98 -19.37
N LEU A 516 -5.65 3.04 -19.21
CA LEU A 516 -6.56 1.98 -19.66
C LEU A 516 -6.51 1.78 -21.18
N LYS A 517 -6.44 2.88 -21.93
CA LYS A 517 -6.26 2.83 -23.39
C LYS A 517 -4.91 2.24 -23.77
N ARG A 518 -3.82 2.64 -23.11
CA ARG A 518 -2.49 2.05 -23.36
C ARG A 518 -2.48 0.55 -23.09
N LEU A 519 -3.11 0.09 -22.00
CA LEU A 519 -3.23 -1.34 -21.68
C LEU A 519 -3.97 -2.10 -22.79
N ARG A 520 -5.06 -1.51 -23.32
CA ARG A 520 -5.80 -2.03 -24.47
C ARG A 520 -4.94 -2.07 -25.74
N ASP A 521 -4.28 -0.96 -26.06
CA ASP A 521 -3.55 -0.76 -27.32
C ASP A 521 -2.31 -1.65 -27.45
N ILE A 522 -1.77 -2.15 -26.33
CA ILE A 522 -0.74 -3.21 -26.30
C ILE A 522 -1.27 -4.56 -26.87
N GLY A 523 -2.59 -4.70 -27.03
CA GLY A 523 -3.24 -5.92 -27.55
C GLY A 523 -3.94 -6.73 -26.46
N ASN A 524 -4.41 -6.07 -25.39
CA ASN A 524 -5.18 -6.70 -24.34
C ASN A 524 -6.66 -6.31 -24.40
N THR A 525 -7.52 -7.14 -23.86
CA THR A 525 -8.94 -6.81 -23.68
C THR A 525 -9.13 -6.24 -22.29
N VAL A 526 -9.65 -5.03 -22.18
CA VAL A 526 -9.80 -4.33 -20.89
C VAL A 526 -11.29 -4.22 -20.58
N ILE A 527 -11.72 -4.86 -19.50
CA ILE A 527 -13.10 -4.86 -19.01
C ILE A 527 -13.13 -4.13 -17.67
N VAL A 528 -13.92 -3.06 -17.60
CA VAL A 528 -13.98 -2.19 -16.42
C VAL A 528 -15.40 -2.13 -15.91
N VAL A 529 -15.61 -2.43 -14.63
CA VAL A 529 -16.87 -2.11 -13.95
C VAL A 529 -16.78 -0.67 -13.47
N GLU A 530 -17.64 0.23 -13.97
CA GLU A 530 -17.56 1.67 -13.65
C GLU A 530 -18.90 2.40 -13.72
N HIS A 531 -18.91 3.54 -13.02
CA HIS A 531 -20.00 4.51 -12.98
C HIS A 531 -19.53 5.93 -13.35
N ASP A 532 -18.22 6.16 -13.49
CA ASP A 532 -17.68 7.46 -13.88
C ASP A 532 -18.02 7.85 -15.33
N GLU A 533 -18.56 9.06 -15.48
CA GLU A 533 -19.01 9.62 -16.76
C GLU A 533 -17.85 9.75 -17.77
N GLU A 534 -16.65 10.16 -17.35
CA GLU A 534 -15.51 10.34 -18.26
C GLU A 534 -14.99 8.99 -18.76
N ILE A 535 -14.92 7.97 -17.88
CA ILE A 535 -14.50 6.62 -18.26
C ILE A 535 -15.51 5.98 -19.22
N MET A 536 -16.81 6.07 -18.93
CA MET A 536 -17.86 5.55 -19.80
C MET A 536 -17.78 6.18 -21.21
N ASN A 537 -17.63 7.50 -21.29
CA ASN A 537 -17.47 8.22 -22.55
C ASN A 537 -16.23 7.79 -23.35
N SER A 538 -15.20 7.31 -22.67
CA SER A 538 -13.94 6.90 -23.29
C SER A 538 -13.93 5.44 -23.78
N ALA A 539 -14.95 4.66 -23.42
CA ALA A 539 -15.05 3.23 -23.71
C ALA A 539 -15.39 2.97 -25.18
N ASP A 540 -14.86 1.87 -25.72
CA ASP A 540 -15.19 1.43 -27.08
C ASP A 540 -16.56 0.74 -27.13
N LYS A 541 -16.95 0.10 -26.02
CA LYS A 541 -18.26 -0.51 -25.81
C LYS A 541 -18.69 -0.34 -24.35
N ILE A 542 -19.97 -0.12 -24.13
CA ILE A 542 -20.63 -0.10 -22.83
C ILE A 542 -21.69 -1.21 -22.80
N ILE A 543 -21.82 -1.87 -21.66
CA ILE A 543 -22.89 -2.83 -21.36
C ILE A 543 -23.57 -2.34 -20.07
N ASP A 544 -24.85 -2.03 -20.16
CA ASP A 544 -25.65 -1.56 -19.02
C ASP A 544 -26.53 -2.69 -18.47
N ILE A 545 -26.37 -2.99 -17.19
CA ILE A 545 -27.06 -4.10 -16.51
C ILE A 545 -28.10 -3.56 -15.52
N GLY A 546 -29.31 -4.10 -15.59
CA GLY A 546 -30.39 -3.83 -14.63
C GLY A 546 -31.63 -4.65 -14.97
N PRO A 547 -32.85 -4.07 -15.00
CA PRO A 547 -33.21 -2.66 -14.81
C PRO A 547 -33.11 -2.15 -13.36
N ARG A 548 -33.17 -3.04 -12.37
CA ARG A 548 -33.01 -2.72 -10.94
C ARG A 548 -31.90 -3.55 -10.29
N ALA A 549 -31.81 -3.53 -8.97
CA ALA A 549 -30.89 -4.37 -8.19
C ALA A 549 -31.56 -5.69 -7.77
N GLY A 550 -30.76 -6.68 -7.39
CA GLY A 550 -31.26 -7.94 -6.81
C GLY A 550 -32.07 -8.78 -7.78
N THR A 551 -33.18 -9.33 -7.32
CA THR A 551 -34.12 -10.16 -8.10
C THR A 551 -34.70 -9.44 -9.32
N ASN A 552 -34.75 -8.10 -9.27
CA ASN A 552 -35.23 -7.23 -10.34
C ASN A 552 -34.10 -6.73 -11.27
N GLY A 553 -32.88 -7.23 -11.09
CA GLY A 553 -31.72 -6.96 -11.95
C GLY A 553 -31.38 -8.15 -12.86
N GLY A 554 -30.11 -8.23 -13.26
CA GLY A 554 -29.56 -9.39 -13.94
C GLY A 554 -29.88 -9.50 -15.42
N GLU A 555 -30.30 -8.41 -16.06
CA GLU A 555 -30.57 -8.34 -17.49
C GLU A 555 -29.69 -7.26 -18.15
N ILE A 556 -29.30 -7.45 -19.41
CA ILE A 556 -28.64 -6.40 -20.20
C ILE A 556 -29.75 -5.51 -20.79
N ILE A 557 -29.79 -4.26 -20.36
CA ILE A 557 -30.79 -3.28 -20.82
C ILE A 557 -30.35 -2.67 -22.14
N ALA A 558 -29.06 -2.34 -22.24
CA ALA A 558 -28.48 -1.68 -23.41
C ALA A 558 -27.03 -2.11 -23.59
N GLU A 559 -26.61 -2.24 -24.84
CA GLU A 559 -25.21 -2.44 -25.20
C GLU A 559 -24.84 -1.59 -26.43
N GLY A 560 -23.65 -1.00 -26.43
CA GLY A 560 -23.27 -0.12 -27.54
C GLY A 560 -22.22 0.92 -27.20
N LYS A 561 -22.14 1.97 -28.01
CA LYS A 561 -21.41 3.21 -27.67
C LYS A 561 -22.26 4.10 -26.77
N ILE A 562 -21.66 5.15 -26.20
CA ILE A 562 -22.35 6.06 -25.29
C ILE A 562 -23.65 6.64 -25.87
N ASP A 563 -23.67 7.01 -27.16
CA ASP A 563 -24.86 7.57 -27.81
C ASP A 563 -26.03 6.57 -27.81
N GLN A 564 -25.73 5.28 -28.00
CA GLN A 564 -26.72 4.21 -27.96
C GLN A 564 -27.22 3.97 -26.53
N ILE A 565 -26.33 4.04 -25.53
CA ILE A 565 -26.73 3.96 -24.12
C ILE A 565 -27.64 5.13 -23.75
N ASN A 566 -27.29 6.36 -24.13
CA ASN A 566 -28.09 7.56 -23.84
C ASN A 566 -29.50 7.52 -24.46
N SER A 567 -29.67 6.77 -25.56
CA SER A 567 -30.97 6.57 -26.21
C SER A 567 -31.83 5.45 -25.58
N SER A 568 -31.28 4.69 -24.63
CA SER A 568 -31.98 3.57 -23.99
C SER A 568 -32.88 4.05 -22.83
N ASP A 569 -33.90 3.26 -22.49
CA ASP A 569 -34.75 3.49 -21.31
C ASP A 569 -34.13 2.90 -20.03
N SER A 570 -32.84 3.16 -19.81
CA SER A 570 -32.13 2.71 -18.62
C SER A 570 -32.01 3.82 -17.58
N LEU A 571 -31.89 3.45 -16.29
CA LEU A 571 -31.63 4.45 -15.25
C LEU A 571 -30.32 5.19 -15.50
N THR A 572 -29.30 4.49 -15.98
CA THR A 572 -28.00 5.08 -16.34
C THR A 572 -28.20 6.15 -17.43
N ALA A 573 -28.93 5.83 -18.50
CA ALA A 573 -29.25 6.75 -19.57
C ALA A 573 -30.01 7.99 -19.08
N LYS A 574 -30.96 7.82 -18.18
CA LYS A 574 -31.73 8.93 -17.57
C LYS A 574 -30.86 9.90 -16.79
N TYR A 575 -29.84 9.41 -16.08
CA TYR A 575 -28.89 10.27 -15.38
C TYR A 575 -27.90 10.96 -16.32
N LEU A 576 -27.40 10.25 -17.35
CA LEU A 576 -26.46 10.79 -18.33
C LEU A 576 -27.09 11.85 -19.25
N SER A 577 -28.28 11.58 -19.76
CA SER A 577 -29.08 12.55 -20.54
C SER A 577 -29.54 13.74 -19.69
N GLY A 578 -29.63 13.54 -18.37
CA GLY A 578 -30.08 14.55 -17.42
C GLY A 578 -31.61 14.67 -17.29
N GLU A 579 -32.36 13.67 -17.74
CA GLU A 579 -33.78 13.48 -17.40
C GLU A 579 -33.95 13.31 -15.89
N MET A 580 -33.11 12.45 -15.27
CA MET A 580 -32.96 12.34 -13.83
C MET A 580 -31.70 13.05 -13.36
N LYS A 581 -31.79 13.76 -12.23
CA LYS A 581 -30.65 14.46 -11.61
C LYS A 581 -30.76 14.41 -10.10
N ILE A 582 -29.62 14.36 -9.42
CA ILE A 582 -29.57 14.66 -7.98
C ILE A 582 -29.80 16.18 -7.83
N PRO A 583 -30.87 16.63 -7.16
CA PRO A 583 -31.18 18.05 -7.05
C PRO A 583 -30.16 18.76 -6.16
N ILE A 584 -29.79 19.98 -6.55
CA ILE A 584 -29.01 20.87 -5.69
C ILE A 584 -29.96 21.42 -4.60
N PRO A 585 -29.59 21.40 -3.31
CA PRO A 585 -30.44 21.96 -2.26
C PRO A 585 -30.78 23.43 -2.53
N SER A 586 -32.06 23.79 -2.39
CA SER A 586 -32.55 25.16 -2.60
C SER A 586 -31.97 26.16 -1.59
N SER A 587 -31.77 25.70 -0.35
CA SER A 587 -31.10 26.44 0.72
C SER A 587 -30.09 25.54 1.43
N ARG A 588 -28.89 26.07 1.69
CA ARG A 588 -27.87 25.37 2.49
C ARG A 588 -28.07 25.63 3.97
N ARG A 589 -27.95 24.59 4.78
CA ARG A 589 -28.10 24.67 6.23
C ARG A 589 -26.97 25.52 6.82
N LYS A 590 -27.31 26.27 7.87
CA LYS A 590 -26.35 27.07 8.64
C LYS A 590 -26.58 26.82 10.12
N ASN A 591 -25.50 26.69 10.87
CA ASN A 591 -25.57 26.57 12.33
C ASN A 591 -24.54 27.50 12.96
N ILE A 592 -24.92 28.08 14.11
CA ILE A 592 -24.04 28.93 14.92
C ILE A 592 -23.01 28.05 15.63
N ASN A 593 -23.40 26.85 16.05
CA ASN A 593 -22.52 25.90 16.71
C ASN A 593 -21.58 25.26 15.68
N LYS A 594 -20.27 25.24 15.98
CA LYS A 594 -19.24 24.65 15.13
C LYS A 594 -18.20 23.89 15.94
N ILE A 595 -17.64 22.85 15.34
CA ILE A 595 -16.42 22.17 15.80
C ILE A 595 -15.26 22.90 15.11
N SER A 596 -14.37 23.49 15.89
CA SER A 596 -13.20 24.22 15.40
C SER A 596 -11.93 23.50 15.84
N ILE A 597 -11.08 23.16 14.89
CA ILE A 597 -9.78 22.56 15.17
C ILE A 597 -8.68 23.47 14.64
N ALA A 598 -7.64 23.68 15.45
CA ALA A 598 -6.53 24.56 15.14
C ALA A 598 -5.19 23.81 15.17
N GLY A 599 -4.29 24.25 14.30
CA GLY A 599 -2.90 23.83 14.25
C GLY A 599 -2.65 22.40 13.79
N CYS A 600 -3.50 21.85 12.92
CA CYS A 600 -3.38 20.48 12.43
C CYS A 600 -2.09 20.29 11.61
N ARG A 601 -1.19 19.42 12.08
CA ARG A 601 0.17 19.25 11.52
C ARG A 601 0.66 17.80 11.45
N GLU A 602 -0.26 16.85 11.57
CA GLU A 602 0.04 15.43 11.40
C GLU A 602 0.41 15.10 9.93
N ASN A 603 1.37 14.18 9.73
CA ASN A 603 1.92 13.79 8.43
C ASN A 603 2.33 14.99 7.55
N ASN A 604 1.61 15.25 6.45
CA ASN A 604 1.90 16.31 5.50
C ASN A 604 1.10 17.60 5.73
N LEU A 605 0.21 17.66 6.73
CA LEU A 605 -0.59 18.85 7.02
C LEU A 605 0.31 20.02 7.48
N LYS A 606 0.05 21.22 6.94
CA LYS A 606 0.89 22.41 7.12
C LYS A 606 0.29 23.37 8.14
N ASN A 607 0.10 22.91 9.37
CA ASN A 607 -0.41 23.69 10.50
C ASN A 607 -1.78 24.38 10.21
N ILE A 608 -2.74 23.62 9.70
CA ILE A 608 -4.01 24.17 9.20
C ILE A 608 -5.07 24.30 10.29
N ASN A 609 -5.97 25.26 10.12
CA ASN A 609 -7.16 25.44 10.96
C ASN A 609 -8.42 25.07 10.16
N ALA A 610 -9.35 24.32 10.76
CA ALA A 610 -10.58 23.90 10.10
C ALA A 610 -11.80 24.10 10.98
N HIS A 611 -12.95 24.37 10.35
CA HIS A 611 -14.23 24.59 11.01
C HIS A 611 -15.31 23.71 10.38
N ILE A 612 -16.10 23.04 11.23
CA ILE A 612 -17.18 22.16 10.83
C ILE A 612 -18.47 22.65 11.49
N PRO A 613 -19.45 23.18 10.74
CA PRO A 613 -20.76 23.53 11.31
C PRO A 613 -21.48 22.27 11.79
N MET A 614 -22.07 22.33 12.98
CA MET A 614 -22.86 21.23 13.54
C MET A 614 -24.24 21.14 12.88
N GLY A 615 -24.85 19.95 12.84
CA GLY A 615 -26.18 19.76 12.25
C GLY A 615 -26.21 20.06 10.75
N CYS A 616 -25.11 19.83 10.04
CA CYS A 616 -24.93 20.13 8.62
C CYS A 616 -24.15 18.99 7.94
N LEU A 617 -24.22 18.93 6.61
CA LEU A 617 -23.36 18.07 5.79
C LEU A 617 -22.05 18.81 5.47
N THR A 618 -20.96 18.41 6.11
CA THR A 618 -19.61 18.93 5.80
C THR A 618 -18.81 17.92 5.00
N VAL A 619 -18.26 18.34 3.86
CA VAL A 619 -17.49 17.46 2.97
C VAL A 619 -16.04 17.92 2.90
N VAL A 620 -15.11 17.02 3.22
CA VAL A 620 -13.67 17.23 3.13
C VAL A 620 -13.20 16.72 1.76
N THR A 621 -12.69 17.63 0.94
CA THR A 621 -12.34 17.43 -0.47
C THR A 621 -10.87 17.74 -0.72
N GLY A 622 -10.39 17.46 -1.93
CA GLY A 622 -9.01 17.68 -2.34
C GLY A 622 -8.39 16.50 -3.06
N VAL A 623 -7.25 16.70 -3.70
CA VAL A 623 -6.57 15.67 -4.50
C VAL A 623 -6.08 14.47 -3.65
N SER A 624 -5.80 13.34 -4.27
CA SER A 624 -5.26 12.17 -3.57
C SER A 624 -3.91 12.52 -2.93
N GLY A 625 -3.70 12.10 -1.67
CA GLY A 625 -2.51 12.48 -0.89
C GLY A 625 -2.52 13.89 -0.31
N SER A 626 -3.58 14.70 -0.46
CA SER A 626 -3.63 16.08 0.06
C SER A 626 -3.73 16.19 1.59
N GLY A 627 -4.01 15.09 2.29
CA GLY A 627 -4.14 15.06 3.76
C GLY A 627 -5.56 14.90 4.30
N LYS A 628 -6.57 14.61 3.45
CA LYS A 628 -7.98 14.44 3.88
C LYS A 628 -8.17 13.43 5.01
N SER A 629 -7.71 12.19 4.79
CA SER A 629 -7.81 11.13 5.80
C SER A 629 -6.96 11.45 7.03
N THR A 630 -5.82 12.15 6.88
CA THR A 630 -5.05 12.64 8.02
C THR A 630 -5.87 13.59 8.88
N LEU A 631 -6.50 14.60 8.27
CA LEU A 631 -7.30 15.59 9.00
C LEU A 631 -8.49 14.92 9.71
N VAL A 632 -9.23 14.07 9.02
CA VAL A 632 -10.48 13.50 9.55
C VAL A 632 -10.23 12.30 10.47
N LYS A 633 -9.51 11.28 10.00
CA LYS A 633 -9.35 10.00 10.70
C LYS A 633 -8.25 10.04 11.77
N LYS A 634 -7.13 10.73 11.51
CA LYS A 634 -6.03 10.81 12.49
C LYS A 634 -6.16 11.96 13.48
N ILE A 635 -6.84 13.05 13.14
CA ILE A 635 -6.95 14.21 14.03
C ILE A 635 -8.38 14.37 14.56
N ILE A 636 -9.34 14.76 13.72
CA ILE A 636 -10.68 15.17 14.19
C ILE A 636 -11.38 14.05 14.97
N TYR A 637 -11.42 12.84 14.42
CA TYR A 637 -12.08 11.70 15.08
C TYR A 637 -11.49 11.37 16.46
N PRO A 638 -10.20 11.06 16.60
CA PRO A 638 -9.62 10.73 17.91
C PRO A 638 -9.57 11.95 18.85
N ALA A 639 -9.46 13.17 18.35
CA ALA A 639 -9.52 14.37 19.18
C ALA A 639 -10.90 14.54 19.83
N LEU A 640 -11.99 14.37 19.05
CA LEU A 640 -13.35 14.41 19.58
C LEU A 640 -13.63 13.25 20.56
N GLN A 641 -13.14 12.04 20.29
CA GLN A 641 -13.29 10.91 21.20
C GLN A 641 -12.59 11.15 22.55
N ARG A 642 -11.39 11.73 22.51
CA ARG A 642 -10.62 12.06 23.72
C ARG A 642 -11.36 13.04 24.62
N GLU A 643 -11.99 14.07 24.04
CA GLU A 643 -12.82 15.03 24.79
C GLU A 643 -14.07 14.38 25.41
N LYS A 644 -14.49 13.22 24.89
CA LYS A 644 -15.54 12.37 25.46
C LYS A 644 -15.04 11.34 26.46
N GLY A 645 -13.77 11.38 26.84
CA GLY A 645 -13.17 10.43 27.78
C GLY A 645 -12.93 9.04 27.17
N ILE A 646 -13.02 8.91 25.84
CA ILE A 646 -12.73 7.66 25.12
C ILE A 646 -11.29 7.72 24.64
N PHE A 647 -10.41 6.91 25.25
CA PHE A 647 -8.98 6.87 24.96
C PHE A 647 -8.60 5.61 24.17
N ASN A 648 -9.07 5.49 22.93
CA ASN A 648 -8.70 4.39 22.04
C ASN A 648 -7.44 4.74 21.24
N ASP A 649 -7.58 5.63 20.26
CA ASP A 649 -6.51 6.06 19.38
C ASP A 649 -5.88 7.37 19.85
N LYS A 650 -4.55 7.48 19.74
CA LYS A 650 -3.87 8.75 19.97
C LYS A 650 -4.19 9.68 18.78
N PRO A 651 -4.74 10.88 19.00
CA PRO A 651 -4.89 11.85 17.94
C PRO A 651 -3.51 12.29 17.45
N GLY A 652 -3.42 12.55 16.15
CA GLY A 652 -2.26 13.14 15.51
C GLY A 652 -1.98 14.55 16.05
N GLN A 653 -0.96 15.21 15.51
CA GLN A 653 -0.54 16.51 16.04
C GLN A 653 -1.51 17.65 15.67
N TYR A 654 -2.03 18.35 16.69
CA TYR A 654 -2.84 19.57 16.60
C TYR A 654 -2.61 20.47 17.83
N ASP A 655 -3.11 21.71 17.82
CA ASP A 655 -2.99 22.63 18.97
C ASP A 655 -4.19 22.55 19.90
N LYS A 656 -5.40 22.75 19.38
CA LYS A 656 -6.63 22.73 20.17
C LYS A 656 -7.85 22.36 19.35
N ILE A 657 -8.83 21.77 20.02
CA ILE A 657 -10.16 21.50 19.48
C ILE A 657 -11.21 22.15 20.38
N ASN A 658 -12.07 22.97 19.79
CA ASN A 658 -13.15 23.67 20.47
C ASN A 658 -14.48 23.27 19.85
N ALA A 659 -15.40 22.74 20.65
CA ALA A 659 -16.77 22.42 20.26
C ALA A 659 -17.69 22.56 21.47
N PRO A 660 -19.01 22.73 21.28
CA PRO A 660 -19.97 22.60 22.37
C PRO A 660 -20.12 21.12 22.73
N PHE A 661 -19.14 20.56 23.45
CA PHE A 661 -19.05 19.13 23.74
C PHE A 661 -20.29 18.59 24.47
N GLU A 662 -20.93 19.39 25.31
CA GLU A 662 -22.22 19.08 25.98
C GLU A 662 -23.32 18.64 25.00
N LYS A 663 -23.31 19.18 23.77
CA LYS A 663 -24.32 18.87 22.74
C LYS A 663 -23.98 17.64 21.90
N ILE A 664 -22.76 17.13 21.99
CA ILE A 664 -22.30 15.94 21.27
C ILE A 664 -22.51 14.75 22.21
N GLY A 665 -23.27 13.74 21.82
CA GLY A 665 -23.45 12.51 22.60
C GLY A 665 -22.28 11.56 22.37
N SER A 666 -22.18 11.04 21.15
CA SER A 666 -21.12 10.14 20.71
C SER A 666 -20.55 10.56 19.35
N ILE A 667 -19.42 9.95 18.98
CA ILE A 667 -18.78 10.12 17.67
C ILE A 667 -18.62 8.74 17.04
N GLU A 668 -19.16 8.60 15.84
CA GLU A 668 -19.20 7.34 15.10
C GLU A 668 -18.41 7.48 13.79
N PHE A 669 -17.32 6.73 13.66
CA PHE A 669 -16.54 6.65 12.42
C PHE A 669 -16.98 5.42 11.62
N ILE A 670 -17.57 5.67 10.45
CA ILE A 670 -18.14 4.64 9.58
C ILE A 670 -17.24 4.47 8.36
N ASP A 671 -16.32 3.52 8.47
CA ASP A 671 -15.39 3.12 7.42
C ASP A 671 -15.94 2.02 6.50
N GLN A 672 -15.19 1.78 5.42
CA GLN A 672 -15.41 0.72 4.44
C GLN A 672 -14.89 -0.65 4.91
N ASN A 673 -14.35 -0.76 6.13
CA ASN A 673 -13.88 -2.05 6.63
C ASN A 673 -15.06 -3.04 6.73
N PRO A 674 -14.84 -4.32 6.42
CA PRO A 674 -15.87 -5.34 6.52
C PRO A 674 -16.52 -5.32 7.90
N ILE A 675 -17.85 -5.44 7.94
CA ILE A 675 -18.62 -5.47 9.20
C ILE A 675 -18.11 -6.56 10.13
N GLY A 676 -17.75 -7.70 9.56
CA GLY A 676 -17.15 -8.83 10.26
C GLY A 676 -16.18 -9.56 9.35
N ARG A 677 -15.09 -10.06 9.95
CA ARG A 677 -14.11 -10.90 9.24
C ARG A 677 -14.57 -12.35 9.08
N SER A 678 -15.69 -12.71 9.71
CA SER A 678 -16.23 -14.07 9.70
C SER A 678 -17.47 -14.15 8.81
N SER A 679 -17.61 -15.27 8.11
CA SER A 679 -18.80 -15.75 7.40
C SER A 679 -20.08 -15.75 8.25
N ARG A 680 -19.94 -15.69 9.57
CA ARG A 680 -21.02 -15.71 10.56
C ARG A 680 -21.69 -14.37 10.81
N SER A 681 -21.02 -13.27 10.45
CA SER A 681 -21.66 -11.96 10.44
C SER A 681 -22.49 -11.83 9.17
N ASN A 682 -23.69 -11.24 9.28
CA ASN A 682 -24.59 -10.98 8.16
C ASN A 682 -25.50 -9.78 8.48
N PRO A 683 -26.28 -9.26 7.52
CA PRO A 683 -27.13 -8.09 7.73
C PRO A 683 -28.05 -8.20 8.95
N VAL A 684 -28.81 -9.30 9.10
CA VAL A 684 -29.79 -9.45 10.18
C VAL A 684 -29.19 -9.64 11.57
N THR A 685 -28.00 -10.25 11.66
CA THR A 685 -27.27 -10.32 12.93
C THR A 685 -26.78 -8.94 13.35
N TYR A 686 -26.34 -8.12 12.39
CA TYR A 686 -25.83 -6.78 12.68
C TYR A 686 -26.91 -5.81 13.19
N ILE A 687 -28.07 -5.75 12.52
CA ILE A 687 -29.20 -4.92 12.98
C ILE A 687 -29.98 -5.55 14.14
N LYS A 688 -29.51 -6.69 14.69
CA LYS A 688 -30.16 -7.46 15.76
C LYS A 688 -31.61 -7.86 15.45
N ALA A 689 -31.92 -8.09 14.18
CA ALA A 689 -33.20 -8.66 13.75
C ALA A 689 -33.20 -10.20 13.87
N TYR A 690 -32.02 -10.82 13.80
CA TYR A 690 -31.91 -12.27 13.87
C TYR A 690 -32.38 -12.87 15.21
N ASP A 691 -32.22 -12.14 16.31
CA ASP A 691 -32.69 -12.59 17.63
C ASP A 691 -34.21 -12.78 17.66
N ASP A 692 -34.96 -11.84 17.07
CA ASP A 692 -36.41 -11.98 16.94
C ASP A 692 -36.80 -13.07 15.95
N ILE A 693 -36.07 -13.24 14.84
CA ILE A 693 -36.30 -14.36 13.90
C ILE A 693 -36.12 -15.70 14.63
N ARG A 694 -35.07 -15.86 15.44
CA ARG A 694 -34.85 -17.09 16.22
C ARG A 694 -35.96 -17.33 17.24
N ASN A 695 -36.44 -16.27 17.88
CA ASN A 695 -37.58 -16.35 18.79
C ASN A 695 -38.89 -16.71 18.06
N LEU A 696 -39.09 -16.19 16.85
CA LEU A 696 -40.24 -16.52 16.01
C LEU A 696 -40.26 -18.01 15.65
N PHE A 697 -39.12 -18.56 15.24
CA PHE A 697 -39.00 -19.99 14.92
C PHE A 697 -39.17 -20.88 16.16
N ALA A 698 -38.62 -20.50 17.31
CA ALA A 698 -38.79 -21.25 18.56
C ALA A 698 -40.25 -21.33 19.04
N ARG A 699 -41.12 -20.38 18.62
CA ARG A 699 -42.55 -20.36 18.96
C ARG A 699 -43.41 -21.22 18.03
N GLN A 700 -42.85 -21.83 16.98
CA GLN A 700 -43.64 -22.68 16.09
C GLN A 700 -44.05 -23.98 16.79
N LYS A 701 -45.22 -24.53 16.42
CA LYS A 701 -45.78 -25.74 17.05
C LYS A 701 -44.78 -26.92 17.05
N ILE A 702 -44.10 -27.14 15.93
CA ILE A 702 -43.07 -28.19 15.79
C ILE A 702 -41.92 -27.96 16.76
N SER A 703 -41.49 -26.70 16.93
CA SER A 703 -40.39 -26.34 17.83
C SER A 703 -40.75 -26.54 19.29
N ILE A 704 -41.97 -26.18 19.70
CA ILE A 704 -42.47 -26.42 21.06
C ILE A 704 -42.50 -27.91 21.36
N ASN A 705 -43.06 -28.72 20.46
CA ASN A 705 -43.16 -30.18 20.62
C ASN A 705 -41.78 -30.86 20.70
N ARG A 706 -40.78 -30.35 19.98
CA ARG A 706 -39.41 -30.91 19.95
C ARG A 706 -38.46 -30.25 20.97
N GLY A 707 -38.95 -29.33 21.81
CA GLY A 707 -38.13 -28.62 22.80
C GLY A 707 -37.09 -27.66 22.20
N TYR A 708 -37.26 -27.21 20.96
CA TYR A 708 -36.32 -26.32 20.30
C TYR A 708 -36.40 -24.88 20.81
N GLN A 709 -35.37 -24.49 21.56
CA GLN A 709 -35.10 -23.12 22.00
C GLN A 709 -34.49 -22.23 20.89
N PRO A 710 -34.52 -20.88 21.03
CA PRO A 710 -33.92 -19.93 20.08
C PRO A 710 -32.43 -20.16 19.77
N LYS A 711 -31.69 -20.84 20.66
CA LYS A 711 -30.28 -21.22 20.42
C LYS A 711 -30.12 -22.24 19.28
N HIS A 712 -31.10 -23.13 19.07
CA HIS A 712 -31.03 -24.15 18.02
C HIS A 712 -31.19 -23.56 16.61
N PHE A 713 -31.87 -22.42 16.49
CA PHE A 713 -32.00 -21.67 15.24
C PHE A 713 -30.84 -20.72 14.99
N SER A 714 -29.73 -20.85 15.73
CA SER A 714 -28.50 -20.07 15.53
C SER A 714 -27.44 -20.89 14.83
N PHE A 715 -26.93 -20.42 13.70
CA PHE A 715 -25.78 -21.06 13.04
C PHE A 715 -24.45 -20.85 13.79
N ASN A 716 -24.44 -19.99 14.82
CA ASN A 716 -23.24 -19.67 15.61
C ASN A 716 -23.01 -20.59 16.81
N VAL A 717 -24.05 -21.30 17.26
CA VAL A 717 -24.06 -22.07 18.51
C VAL A 717 -24.28 -23.55 18.21
N ASP A 718 -23.66 -24.41 19.02
CA ASP A 718 -23.88 -25.86 18.94
C ASP A 718 -25.33 -26.23 19.28
N GLY A 719 -25.81 -27.31 18.66
CA GLY A 719 -27.19 -27.77 18.78
C GLY A 719 -27.83 -27.97 17.41
N GLY A 720 -28.20 -26.88 16.74
CA GLY A 720 -28.95 -26.92 15.46
C GLY A 720 -28.15 -26.61 14.19
N ARG A 721 -26.92 -26.12 14.30
CA ARG A 721 -26.01 -25.89 13.15
C ARG A 721 -25.46 -27.19 12.59
N CYS A 722 -25.04 -27.18 11.32
CA CYS A 722 -24.31 -28.29 10.71
C CYS A 722 -22.93 -28.47 11.37
N GLU A 723 -22.58 -29.70 11.74
CA GLU A 723 -21.34 -30.00 12.48
C GLU A 723 -20.11 -29.92 11.58
N LYS A 724 -20.18 -30.39 10.32
CA LYS A 724 -19.04 -30.39 9.40
C LYS A 724 -18.52 -28.99 9.07
N CYS A 725 -19.41 -28.06 8.73
CA CYS A 725 -19.03 -26.67 8.45
C CYS A 725 -19.13 -25.75 9.68
N LYS A 726 -19.50 -26.28 10.85
CA LYS A 726 -19.74 -25.52 12.07
C LYS A 726 -20.63 -24.28 11.87
N GLY A 727 -21.62 -24.41 10.98
CA GLY A 727 -22.58 -23.35 10.64
C GLY A 727 -22.11 -22.31 9.60
N ASP A 728 -20.92 -22.42 9.01
CA ASP A 728 -20.47 -21.49 7.96
C ASP A 728 -21.17 -21.75 6.62
N GLY A 729 -21.53 -23.01 6.35
CA GLY A 729 -22.13 -23.47 5.09
C GLY A 729 -21.11 -23.82 4.01
N ASN A 730 -19.86 -23.37 4.17
CA ASN A 730 -18.73 -23.63 3.28
C ASN A 730 -17.53 -24.17 4.06
N LEU A 731 -16.57 -24.74 3.34
CA LEU A 731 -15.28 -25.22 3.84
C LEU A 731 -14.16 -24.51 3.08
N THR A 732 -13.19 -23.95 3.79
CA THR A 732 -12.02 -23.29 3.19
C THR A 732 -10.86 -24.28 3.15
N ILE A 733 -10.31 -24.51 1.96
CA ILE A 733 -9.14 -25.36 1.73
C ILE A 733 -7.96 -24.44 1.44
N GLU A 734 -6.93 -24.52 2.29
CA GLU A 734 -5.69 -23.77 2.10
C GLU A 734 -4.90 -24.36 0.92
N MET A 735 -4.50 -23.50 -0.01
CA MET A 735 -3.73 -23.87 -1.20
C MET A 735 -2.29 -23.37 -1.08
N GLN A 736 -1.30 -24.15 -1.52
CA GLN A 736 0.12 -23.77 -1.35
C GLN A 736 0.59 -22.61 -2.25
N PHE A 737 0.09 -22.54 -3.48
CA PHE A 737 0.57 -21.58 -4.51
C PHE A 737 -0.55 -20.69 -5.08
N MET A 738 -1.77 -20.84 -4.58
CA MET A 738 -2.96 -20.16 -5.08
C MET A 738 -3.74 -19.57 -3.91
N ALA A 739 -4.72 -18.72 -4.22
CA ALA A 739 -5.66 -18.27 -3.20
C ALA A 739 -6.44 -19.47 -2.64
N ASP A 740 -6.78 -19.41 -1.36
CA ASP A 740 -7.58 -20.44 -0.69
C ASP A 740 -8.89 -20.68 -1.43
N VAL A 741 -9.26 -21.96 -1.51
CA VAL A 741 -10.45 -22.39 -2.24
C VAL A 741 -11.60 -22.57 -1.26
N ILE A 742 -12.71 -21.88 -1.50
CA ILE A 742 -13.94 -22.01 -0.72
C ILE A 742 -14.87 -22.99 -1.43
N LEU A 743 -15.16 -24.12 -0.79
CA LEU A 743 -16.10 -25.13 -1.30
C LEU A 743 -17.39 -25.11 -0.50
N GLU A 744 -18.50 -25.39 -1.17
CA GLU A 744 -19.79 -25.61 -0.50
C GLU A 744 -19.72 -26.85 0.39
N CYS A 745 -20.31 -26.79 1.58
CA CYS A 745 -20.39 -27.94 2.47
C CYS A 745 -21.33 -29.00 1.87
N ASP A 746 -20.79 -30.18 1.59
CA ASP A 746 -21.51 -31.35 1.06
C ASP A 746 -22.59 -31.91 2.00
N GLU A 747 -22.41 -31.80 3.32
CA GLU A 747 -23.38 -32.31 4.31
C GLU A 747 -24.67 -31.47 4.34
N CYS A 748 -24.53 -30.14 4.45
CA CYS A 748 -25.68 -29.24 4.55
C CYS A 748 -26.07 -28.58 3.23
N LYS A 749 -25.28 -28.74 2.16
CA LYS A 749 -25.45 -28.07 0.87
C LYS A 749 -25.64 -26.55 1.03
N GLY A 750 -24.71 -25.94 1.76
CA GLY A 750 -24.72 -24.50 2.05
C GLY A 750 -25.78 -24.01 3.05
N LYS A 751 -26.71 -24.87 3.51
CA LYS A 751 -27.85 -24.45 4.36
C LYS A 751 -27.51 -24.13 5.81
N ARG A 752 -26.29 -24.43 6.27
CA ARG A 752 -25.75 -24.13 7.63
C ARG A 752 -26.41 -24.86 8.81
N PHE A 753 -27.56 -25.51 8.63
CA PHE A 753 -28.33 -26.17 9.70
C PHE A 753 -28.46 -27.68 9.49
N LYS A 754 -28.76 -28.40 10.58
CA LYS A 754 -29.19 -29.81 10.55
C LYS A 754 -30.55 -29.94 9.87
N LYS A 755 -30.82 -31.08 9.24
CA LYS A 755 -32.07 -31.35 8.53
C LYS A 755 -33.31 -31.14 9.42
N GLU A 756 -33.26 -31.61 10.66
CA GLU A 756 -34.36 -31.50 11.63
C GLU A 756 -34.75 -30.05 11.97
N ILE A 757 -33.79 -29.11 11.94
CA ILE A 757 -34.04 -27.69 12.19
C ILE A 757 -34.71 -27.04 10.98
N LEU A 758 -34.40 -27.51 9.78
CA LEU A 758 -34.97 -27.02 8.52
C LEU A 758 -36.42 -27.48 8.30
N GLU A 759 -36.90 -28.46 9.07
CA GLU A 759 -38.31 -28.90 9.07
C GLU A 759 -39.24 -27.92 9.80
N VAL A 760 -38.69 -27.03 10.63
CA VAL A 760 -39.48 -25.98 11.27
C VAL A 760 -39.74 -24.88 10.24
N GLU A 761 -41.01 -24.60 10.00
CA GLU A 761 -41.44 -23.57 9.05
C GLU A 761 -42.30 -22.50 9.72
N PHE A 762 -42.11 -21.25 9.28
CA PHE A 762 -43.02 -20.15 9.54
C PHE A 762 -43.75 -19.82 8.23
N LYS A 763 -45.07 -19.99 8.22
CA LYS A 763 -45.93 -19.70 7.05
C LYS A 763 -45.44 -20.37 5.75
N GLY A 764 -44.96 -21.62 5.84
CA GLY A 764 -44.45 -22.39 4.68
C GLY A 764 -43.00 -22.11 4.28
N PHE A 765 -42.29 -21.29 5.06
CA PHE A 765 -40.87 -20.98 4.83
C PHE A 765 -40.00 -21.50 5.98
N SER A 766 -39.02 -22.33 5.62
CA SER A 766 -37.96 -22.74 6.55
C SER A 766 -36.96 -21.62 6.81
N LEU A 767 -36.16 -21.76 7.87
CA LEU A 767 -35.17 -20.74 8.26
C LEU A 767 -34.14 -20.44 7.15
N ASP A 768 -33.66 -21.45 6.41
CA ASP A 768 -32.75 -21.25 5.28
C ASP A 768 -33.39 -20.45 4.15
N LYS A 769 -34.64 -20.75 3.80
CA LYS A 769 -35.38 -20.00 2.77
C LYS A 769 -35.57 -18.55 3.19
N LEU A 770 -35.96 -18.31 4.45
CA LEU A 770 -36.13 -16.96 4.98
C LEU A 770 -34.81 -16.18 4.94
N LEU A 771 -33.69 -16.80 5.35
CA LEU A 771 -32.38 -16.15 5.32
C LEU A 771 -31.88 -15.86 3.88
N LYS A 772 -32.38 -16.58 2.87
CA LYS A 772 -32.07 -16.34 1.45
C LYS A 772 -32.95 -15.27 0.80
N MET A 773 -34.07 -14.88 1.42
CA MET A 773 -34.89 -13.78 0.92
C MET A 773 -34.09 -12.48 0.87
N THR A 774 -34.37 -11.66 -0.15
CA THR A 774 -33.89 -10.28 -0.18
C THR A 774 -34.57 -9.46 0.92
N VAL A 775 -33.99 -8.33 1.30
CA VAL A 775 -34.62 -7.41 2.27
C VAL A 775 -35.98 -6.93 1.76
N ASP A 776 -36.11 -6.62 0.47
CA ASP A 776 -37.38 -6.20 -0.13
C ASP A 776 -38.46 -7.29 -0.03
N ASP A 777 -38.09 -8.52 -0.37
CA ASP A 777 -39.01 -9.66 -0.28
C ASP A 777 -39.38 -9.96 1.18
N ALA A 778 -38.42 -9.88 2.10
CA ALA A 778 -38.65 -10.14 3.51
C ALA A 778 -39.54 -9.08 4.17
N VAL A 779 -39.34 -7.79 3.85
CA VAL A 779 -40.20 -6.71 4.35
C VAL A 779 -41.64 -6.92 3.88
N SER A 780 -41.81 -7.25 2.59
CA SER A 780 -43.12 -7.52 2.01
C SER A 780 -43.79 -8.75 2.65
N PHE A 781 -43.04 -9.84 2.81
CA PHE A 781 -43.48 -11.08 3.46
C PHE A 781 -43.93 -10.87 4.92
N PHE A 782 -43.17 -10.12 5.71
CA PHE A 782 -43.54 -9.84 7.10
C PHE A 782 -44.72 -8.86 7.20
N GLN A 783 -44.88 -7.93 6.25
CA GLN A 783 -46.07 -7.06 6.19
C GLN A 783 -47.34 -7.85 5.85
N GLU A 784 -47.27 -8.72 4.83
CA GLU A 784 -48.39 -9.56 4.42
C GLU A 784 -48.87 -10.49 5.55
N HIS A 785 -47.95 -11.00 6.35
CA HIS A 785 -48.25 -11.89 7.49
C HIS A 785 -48.42 -11.17 8.83
N GLN A 786 -48.61 -9.84 8.83
CA GLN A 786 -48.88 -9.01 10.03
C GLN A 786 -47.78 -9.00 11.10
N GLU A 787 -46.54 -9.36 10.76
CA GLU A 787 -45.36 -9.25 11.64
C GLU A 787 -44.73 -7.85 11.53
N ILE A 788 -45.50 -6.83 11.92
CA ILE A 788 -45.16 -5.40 11.76
C ILE A 788 -43.84 -5.06 12.45
N LYS A 789 -43.55 -5.67 13.62
CA LYS A 789 -42.30 -5.47 14.35
C LYS A 789 -41.09 -5.89 13.51
N MET A 790 -41.18 -7.00 12.77
CA MET A 790 -40.09 -7.50 11.93
C MET A 790 -39.91 -6.65 10.68
N ALA A 791 -41.01 -6.32 10.00
CA ALA A 791 -40.99 -5.41 8.86
C ALA A 791 -40.35 -4.06 9.24
N GLY A 792 -40.73 -3.49 10.40
CA GLY A 792 -40.17 -2.24 10.91
C GLY A 792 -38.66 -2.31 11.22
N LYS A 793 -38.15 -3.47 11.67
CA LYS A 793 -36.71 -3.67 11.90
C LYS A 793 -35.90 -3.80 10.61
N LEU A 794 -36.48 -4.34 9.54
CA LEU A 794 -35.82 -4.52 8.24
C LEU A 794 -35.92 -3.28 7.35
N LYS A 795 -36.96 -2.46 7.52
CA LYS A 795 -37.22 -1.26 6.72
C LYS A 795 -36.01 -0.30 6.61
N PRO A 796 -35.22 -0.03 7.66
CA PRO A 796 -34.03 0.81 7.53
C PRO A 796 -33.01 0.30 6.51
N LEU A 797 -32.88 -1.02 6.33
CA LEU A 797 -31.99 -1.60 5.30
C LEU A 797 -32.51 -1.27 3.89
N GLN A 798 -33.82 -1.33 3.68
CA GLN A 798 -34.45 -0.93 2.41
C GLN A 798 -34.26 0.56 2.14
N GLU A 799 -34.44 1.42 3.16
CA GLU A 799 -34.33 2.89 3.04
C GLU A 799 -32.91 3.35 2.67
N VAL A 800 -31.86 2.66 3.14
CA VAL A 800 -30.47 2.95 2.75
C VAL A 800 -30.09 2.34 1.38
N GLY A 801 -31.05 1.75 0.66
CA GLY A 801 -30.83 1.18 -0.67
C GLY A 801 -30.29 -0.25 -0.68
N LEU A 802 -30.37 -0.98 0.43
CA LEU A 802 -29.96 -2.38 0.54
C LEU A 802 -31.15 -3.35 0.44
N GLY A 803 -32.17 -3.01 -0.35
CA GLY A 803 -33.32 -3.89 -0.59
C GLY A 803 -32.94 -5.24 -1.22
N TYR A 804 -31.86 -5.26 -2.00
CA TYR A 804 -31.47 -6.40 -2.82
C TYR A 804 -30.61 -7.45 -2.12
N ILE A 805 -30.00 -7.13 -0.98
CA ILE A 805 -29.14 -8.09 -0.27
C ILE A 805 -29.99 -9.15 0.41
N SER A 806 -29.48 -10.38 0.48
CA SER A 806 -30.17 -11.42 1.25
C SER A 806 -29.95 -11.24 2.75
N LEU A 807 -30.94 -11.59 3.57
CA LEU A 807 -30.89 -11.45 5.03
C LEU A 807 -29.67 -12.14 5.65
N GLY A 808 -29.34 -13.34 5.17
CA GLY A 808 -28.27 -14.21 5.66
C GLY A 808 -26.95 -14.12 4.89
N GLN A 809 -26.79 -13.15 3.99
CA GLN A 809 -25.58 -12.95 3.19
C GLN A 809 -24.35 -12.81 4.09
N PRO A 810 -23.27 -13.59 3.89
CA PRO A 810 -22.04 -13.41 4.66
C PRO A 810 -21.49 -11.98 4.55
N SER A 811 -21.07 -11.39 5.66
CA SER A 811 -20.44 -10.05 5.67
C SER A 811 -19.13 -10.00 4.89
N THR A 812 -18.48 -11.14 4.64
CA THR A 812 -17.26 -11.24 3.84
C THR A 812 -17.50 -11.11 2.34
N THR A 813 -18.74 -11.32 1.87
CA THR A 813 -19.13 -11.14 0.47
C THR A 813 -19.76 -9.78 0.19
N LEU A 814 -19.93 -8.95 1.23
CA LEU A 814 -20.41 -7.59 1.08
C LEU A 814 -19.28 -6.67 0.63
N SER A 815 -19.59 -5.76 -0.28
CA SER A 815 -18.73 -4.63 -0.63
C SER A 815 -18.56 -3.67 0.57
N GLY A 816 -17.48 -2.88 0.56
CA GLY A 816 -17.25 -1.86 1.59
C GLY A 816 -18.40 -0.85 1.71
N GLY A 817 -19.00 -0.45 0.58
CA GLY A 817 -20.16 0.44 0.55
C GLY A 817 -21.46 -0.19 1.07
N GLU A 818 -21.68 -1.50 0.83
CA GLU A 818 -22.80 -2.23 1.47
C GLU A 818 -22.60 -2.33 2.98
N ALA A 819 -21.38 -2.66 3.41
CA ALA A 819 -21.01 -2.74 4.82
C ALA A 819 -21.31 -1.41 5.55
N GLN A 820 -20.94 -0.29 4.92
CA GLN A 820 -21.19 1.05 5.45
C GLN A 820 -22.68 1.39 5.55
N ARG A 821 -23.47 1.03 4.52
CA ARG A 821 -24.92 1.26 4.51
C ARG A 821 -25.67 0.43 5.55
N ILE A 822 -25.24 -0.80 5.85
CA ILE A 822 -25.80 -1.58 6.96
C ILE A 822 -25.52 -0.91 8.31
N LYS A 823 -24.30 -0.37 8.51
CA LYS A 823 -23.97 0.43 9.70
C LYS A 823 -24.94 1.62 9.81
N LEU A 824 -25.14 2.36 8.73
CA LEU A 824 -26.08 3.49 8.66
C LEU A 824 -27.53 3.08 9.02
N ALA A 825 -28.03 1.99 8.45
CA ALA A 825 -29.38 1.48 8.73
C ALA A 825 -29.60 1.19 10.23
N SER A 826 -28.57 0.68 10.92
CA SER A 826 -28.63 0.39 12.36
C SER A 826 -28.80 1.64 13.24
N PHE A 827 -28.40 2.82 12.76
CA PHE A 827 -28.60 4.09 13.45
C PHE A 827 -29.95 4.71 13.12
N ILE A 828 -30.36 4.68 11.84
CA ILE A 828 -31.68 5.16 11.41
C ILE A 828 -32.79 4.42 12.17
N GLY A 829 -32.63 3.10 12.36
CA GLY A 829 -33.58 2.28 13.12
C GLY A 829 -33.72 2.62 14.61
N ARG A 830 -32.85 3.45 15.20
CA ARG A 830 -32.95 3.88 16.61
C ARG A 830 -33.92 5.06 16.82
N GLY A 831 -34.26 5.79 15.77
CA GLY A 831 -35.14 6.97 15.84
C GLY A 831 -34.51 8.19 16.53
N PHE A 832 -35.35 9.15 16.94
CA PHE A 832 -34.89 10.39 17.58
C PHE A 832 -34.26 10.13 18.95
N THR A 833 -32.96 10.40 19.07
CA THR A 833 -32.24 10.36 20.34
C THR A 833 -32.04 11.77 20.92
N LYS A 834 -32.06 11.86 22.26
CA LYS A 834 -31.73 13.10 23.00
C LYS A 834 -30.27 13.50 22.76
N GLU A 835 -29.40 12.51 22.70
CA GLU A 835 -27.98 12.64 22.37
C GLU A 835 -27.76 12.80 20.87
N LYS A 836 -26.94 13.78 20.47
CA LYS A 836 -26.63 14.04 19.05
C LYS A 836 -25.27 13.47 18.68
N ILE A 837 -25.29 12.55 17.73
CA ILE A 837 -24.11 11.87 17.21
C ILE A 837 -23.42 12.73 16.13
N VAL A 838 -22.07 12.72 16.13
CA VAL A 838 -21.25 13.18 15.00
C VAL A 838 -20.85 11.96 14.19
N PHE A 839 -21.38 11.85 12.98
CA PHE A 839 -21.04 10.79 12.04
C PHE A 839 -19.91 11.23 11.12
N ILE A 840 -18.92 10.36 10.95
CA ILE A 840 -17.80 10.57 10.04
C ILE A 840 -17.78 9.42 9.04
N PHE A 841 -17.90 9.72 7.76
CA PHE A 841 -17.88 8.76 6.66
C PHE A 841 -16.63 8.93 5.81
N ASP A 842 -15.96 7.81 5.51
CA ASP A 842 -14.82 7.77 4.59
C ASP A 842 -15.29 7.26 3.23
N GLU A 843 -15.26 8.12 2.22
CA GLU A 843 -15.61 7.85 0.81
C GLU A 843 -16.90 7.01 0.60
N PRO A 844 -18.08 7.47 1.08
CA PRO A 844 -19.28 6.65 1.12
C PRO A 844 -19.97 6.42 -0.23
N THR A 845 -19.54 7.12 -1.28
CA THR A 845 -20.07 6.96 -2.64
C THR A 845 -19.32 5.92 -3.46
N THR A 846 -18.27 5.33 -2.90
CA THR A 846 -17.53 4.22 -3.50
C THR A 846 -18.48 3.09 -3.89
N GLY A 847 -18.42 2.57 -5.11
CA GLY A 847 -19.33 1.49 -5.53
C GLY A 847 -20.72 1.93 -5.98
N LEU A 848 -21.07 3.22 -5.87
CA LEU A 848 -22.46 3.66 -6.00
C LEU A 848 -22.77 4.28 -7.35
N HIS A 849 -23.82 3.76 -7.97
CA HIS A 849 -24.46 4.39 -9.12
C HIS A 849 -25.13 5.71 -8.70
N PHE A 850 -25.36 6.63 -9.64
CA PHE A 850 -25.99 7.94 -9.40
C PHE A 850 -27.29 7.87 -8.58
N HIS A 851 -28.13 6.89 -8.89
CA HIS A 851 -29.38 6.66 -8.16
C HIS A 851 -29.16 6.25 -6.69
N ASP A 852 -28.11 5.46 -6.43
CA ASP A 852 -27.78 5.00 -5.07
C ASP A 852 -27.13 6.14 -4.26
N ILE A 853 -26.35 7.02 -4.90
CA ILE A 853 -25.85 8.26 -4.28
C ILE A 853 -27.03 9.13 -3.84
N ASN A 854 -28.09 9.23 -4.64
CA ASN A 854 -29.29 9.98 -4.26
C ASN A 854 -29.95 9.38 -3.00
N LYS A 855 -30.09 8.05 -2.93
CA LYS A 855 -30.62 7.36 -1.73
C LYS A 855 -29.75 7.61 -0.49
N LEU A 856 -28.43 7.53 -0.66
CA LEU A 856 -27.49 7.81 0.43
C LEU A 856 -27.63 9.25 0.95
N LEU A 857 -27.77 10.24 0.05
CA LEU A 857 -28.02 11.63 0.42
C LEU A 857 -29.34 11.80 1.18
N ILE A 858 -30.41 11.08 0.79
CA ILE A 858 -31.67 11.05 1.55
C ILE A 858 -31.42 10.52 2.96
N SER A 859 -30.66 9.43 3.10
CA SER A 859 -30.31 8.89 4.43
C SER A 859 -29.47 9.86 5.27
N PHE A 860 -28.51 10.56 4.67
CA PHE A 860 -27.74 11.60 5.37
C PHE A 860 -28.60 12.76 5.82
N ASN A 861 -29.51 13.24 4.96
CA ASN A 861 -30.46 14.27 5.33
C ASN A 861 -31.36 13.81 6.47
N SER A 862 -31.84 12.57 6.46
CA SER A 862 -32.62 12.02 7.57
C SER A 862 -31.87 12.04 8.91
N LEU A 863 -30.55 11.77 8.92
CA LEU A 863 -29.74 11.89 10.13
C LEU A 863 -29.58 13.36 10.56
N ILE A 864 -29.34 14.26 9.61
CA ILE A 864 -29.16 15.68 9.88
C ILE A 864 -30.45 16.30 10.42
N ASP A 865 -31.61 15.90 9.89
CA ASP A 865 -32.93 16.37 10.32
C ASP A 865 -33.26 15.88 11.75
N GLN A 866 -32.65 14.77 12.20
CA GLN A 866 -32.67 14.33 13.60
C GLN A 866 -31.72 15.14 14.51
N GLY A 867 -30.97 16.09 13.95
CA GLY A 867 -30.01 16.96 14.65
C GLY A 867 -28.59 16.42 14.69
N HIS A 868 -28.27 15.35 13.95
CA HIS A 868 -26.91 14.80 13.87
C HIS A 868 -26.01 15.65 12.96
N THR A 869 -24.69 15.55 13.17
CA THR A 869 -23.70 16.19 12.29
C THR A 869 -23.08 15.13 11.39
N VAL A 870 -22.94 15.40 10.09
CA VAL A 870 -22.37 14.45 9.12
C VAL A 870 -21.13 15.06 8.48
N ILE A 871 -19.99 14.40 8.66
CA ILE A 871 -18.70 14.74 8.05
C ILE A 871 -18.37 13.65 7.04
N VAL A 872 -18.05 14.01 5.81
CA VAL A 872 -17.75 13.06 4.73
C VAL A 872 -16.41 13.40 4.10
N VAL A 873 -15.53 12.42 3.91
CA VAL A 873 -14.36 12.56 3.03
C VAL A 873 -14.76 12.12 1.64
N GLU A 874 -14.64 12.99 0.63
CA GLU A 874 -15.14 12.69 -0.72
C GLU A 874 -14.49 13.45 -1.88
N HIS A 875 -14.64 12.86 -3.06
CA HIS A 875 -14.25 13.25 -4.40
C HIS A 875 -15.45 13.31 -5.39
N ASN A 876 -16.57 12.59 -5.16
CA ASN A 876 -17.71 12.60 -6.09
C ASN A 876 -18.43 13.95 -6.10
N LEU A 877 -18.50 14.56 -7.27
CA LEU A 877 -19.09 15.89 -7.46
C LEU A 877 -20.60 15.93 -7.19
N GLU A 878 -21.32 14.82 -7.37
CA GLU A 878 -22.76 14.73 -7.11
C GLU A 878 -23.10 14.80 -5.62
N LEU A 879 -22.22 14.28 -4.75
CA LEU A 879 -22.34 14.46 -3.30
C LEU A 879 -21.82 15.84 -2.87
N ILE A 880 -20.65 16.25 -3.38
CA ILE A 880 -20.00 17.51 -2.99
C ILE A 880 -20.90 18.72 -3.29
N LYS A 881 -21.64 18.74 -4.41
CA LYS A 881 -22.55 19.85 -4.73
C LYS A 881 -23.71 20.00 -3.71
N CYS A 882 -24.07 18.92 -3.02
CA CYS A 882 -25.12 18.89 -2.01
C CYS A 882 -24.61 19.26 -0.61
N ALA A 883 -23.30 19.44 -0.42
CA ALA A 883 -22.70 19.80 0.86
C ALA A 883 -23.15 21.18 1.37
N ASP A 884 -23.43 21.30 2.66
CA ASP A 884 -23.66 22.60 3.29
C ASP A 884 -22.34 23.36 3.48
N HIS A 885 -21.26 22.62 3.73
CA HIS A 885 -19.92 23.14 3.94
C HIS A 885 -18.86 22.25 3.30
N ILE A 886 -17.82 22.84 2.74
CA ILE A 886 -16.67 22.16 2.14
C ILE A 886 -15.39 22.62 2.82
N ILE A 887 -14.50 21.68 3.09
CA ILE A 887 -13.09 21.91 3.45
C ILE A 887 -12.25 21.32 2.33
N ASP A 888 -11.55 22.16 1.55
CA ASP A 888 -10.75 21.72 0.40
C ASP A 888 -9.25 21.77 0.71
N LEU A 889 -8.59 20.62 0.59
CA LEU A 889 -7.16 20.44 0.88
C LEU A 889 -6.33 20.27 -0.40
N GLY A 890 -5.12 20.80 -0.40
CA GLY A 890 -4.22 20.71 -1.56
C GLY A 890 -3.04 21.68 -1.46
N PRO A 891 -2.61 22.30 -2.58
CA PRO A 891 -3.08 22.10 -3.96
C PRO A 891 -2.61 20.78 -4.59
N GLY A 892 -1.54 20.17 -4.08
CA GLY A 892 -1.02 18.86 -4.51
C GLY A 892 -1.27 17.75 -3.48
N GLY A 893 -0.65 16.59 -3.74
CA GLY A 893 -0.53 15.48 -2.78
C GLY A 893 0.88 15.40 -2.19
N GLY A 894 1.05 14.63 -1.11
CA GLY A 894 2.35 14.47 -0.46
C GLY A 894 2.87 15.78 0.13
N GLU A 895 4.15 16.10 -0.11
CA GLU A 895 4.79 17.30 0.42
C GLU A 895 4.21 18.61 -0.12
N ASN A 896 3.71 18.58 -1.36
CA ASN A 896 3.02 19.69 -2.04
C ASN A 896 1.55 19.84 -1.63
N GLY A 897 1.08 19.00 -0.70
CA GLY A 897 -0.28 19.02 -0.15
C GLY A 897 -0.33 19.59 1.27
N GLY A 898 -1.42 19.28 1.97
CA GLY A 898 -1.59 19.57 3.38
C GLY A 898 -1.92 21.01 3.75
N ASN A 899 -2.12 21.89 2.75
CA ASN A 899 -2.62 23.24 2.96
C ASN A 899 -4.15 23.27 2.83
N LEU A 900 -4.79 24.19 3.58
CA LEU A 900 -6.19 24.53 3.37
C LEU A 900 -6.28 25.46 2.16
N VAL A 901 -6.81 24.96 1.05
CA VAL A 901 -6.97 25.74 -0.19
C VAL A 901 -8.19 26.64 -0.10
N ALA A 902 -9.29 26.10 0.43
CA ALA A 902 -10.56 26.80 0.53
C ALA A 902 -11.45 26.18 1.61
N MET A 903 -12.33 26.99 2.18
CA MET A 903 -13.36 26.53 3.13
C MET A 903 -14.63 27.39 3.00
N GLY A 904 -15.80 26.77 2.92
CA GLY A 904 -17.06 27.49 2.71
C GLY A 904 -18.15 26.66 2.04
N THR A 905 -19.20 27.31 1.55
CA THR A 905 -20.24 26.63 0.76
C THR A 905 -19.71 26.29 -0.64
N PRO A 906 -20.28 25.29 -1.35
CA PRO A 906 -19.97 25.01 -2.75
C PRO A 906 -19.85 26.25 -3.66
N GLU A 907 -20.76 27.22 -3.54
CA GLU A 907 -20.75 28.46 -4.32
C GLU A 907 -19.57 29.39 -4.01
N LYS A 908 -19.01 29.30 -2.79
CA LYS A 908 -17.78 30.02 -2.44
C LYS A 908 -16.56 29.31 -2.99
N ILE A 909 -16.53 27.97 -2.92
CA ILE A 909 -15.40 27.17 -3.40
C ILE A 909 -15.18 27.35 -4.91
N ILE A 910 -16.24 27.39 -5.73
CA ILE A 910 -16.11 27.56 -7.19
C ILE A 910 -15.48 28.89 -7.61
N LYS A 911 -15.49 29.92 -6.74
CA LYS A 911 -14.87 31.22 -7.03
C LYS A 911 -13.35 31.20 -6.82
N ILE A 912 -12.81 30.17 -6.16
CA ILE A 912 -11.40 30.09 -5.79
C ILE A 912 -10.63 29.36 -6.89
N LYS A 913 -9.89 30.12 -7.69
CA LYS A 913 -9.12 29.58 -8.84
C LYS A 913 -8.10 28.50 -8.45
N LYS A 914 -7.51 28.60 -7.25
CA LYS A 914 -6.53 27.63 -6.72
C LYS A 914 -7.16 26.27 -6.35
N SER A 915 -8.48 26.20 -6.18
CA SER A 915 -9.19 24.97 -5.82
C SER A 915 -9.47 24.14 -7.08
N TYR A 916 -8.81 22.98 -7.20
CA TYR A 916 -9.17 22.01 -8.23
C TYR A 916 -10.61 21.54 -8.06
N THR A 917 -11.04 21.26 -6.83
CA THR A 917 -12.43 20.90 -6.53
C THR A 917 -13.40 21.96 -7.07
N GLY A 918 -13.14 23.24 -6.82
CA GLY A 918 -13.96 24.36 -7.32
C GLY A 918 -14.07 24.41 -8.84
N GLN A 919 -12.97 24.16 -9.57
CA GLN A 919 -12.96 24.17 -11.04
C GLN A 919 -13.87 23.09 -11.64
N TYR A 920 -13.86 21.87 -11.08
CA TYR A 920 -14.71 20.77 -11.55
C TYR A 920 -16.16 20.92 -11.06
N LEU A 921 -16.35 21.37 -9.81
CA LEU A 921 -17.66 21.60 -9.21
C LEU A 921 -18.47 22.69 -9.94
N ALA A 922 -17.78 23.70 -10.49
CA ALA A 922 -18.40 24.75 -11.31
C ALA A 922 -19.22 24.17 -12.48
N LYS A 923 -18.76 23.08 -13.12
CA LYS A 923 -19.46 22.43 -14.22
C LYS A 923 -20.79 21.81 -13.80
N LYS A 924 -20.90 21.35 -12.55
CA LYS A 924 -22.12 20.72 -12.00
C LYS A 924 -23.10 21.76 -11.41
N LEU A 925 -22.60 22.88 -10.87
CA LEU A 925 -23.43 23.97 -10.34
C LEU A 925 -23.95 24.93 -11.42
N ASN A 926 -23.15 25.27 -12.44
CA ASN A 926 -23.49 26.29 -13.44
C ASN A 926 -24.17 25.72 -14.70
N LYS A 927 -24.83 24.55 -14.63
CA LYS A 927 -25.45 23.87 -15.78
C LYS A 927 -26.61 24.64 -16.48
N LYS A 928 -26.83 25.92 -16.16
CA LYS A 928 -27.72 26.83 -16.92
C LYS A 928 -27.04 27.49 -18.15
N THR A 929 -25.74 27.31 -18.38
CA THR A 929 -25.01 28.09 -19.42
C THR A 929 -24.13 27.28 -20.38
N LEU A 930 -24.36 25.97 -20.54
CA LEU A 930 -23.67 25.18 -21.57
C LEU A 930 -24.69 24.44 -22.43
N LYS A 931 -25.42 25.20 -23.25
CA LYS A 931 -25.76 24.75 -24.61
C LYS A 931 -24.52 25.10 -25.44
N ILE A 932 -23.75 24.09 -25.84
CA ILE A 932 -22.90 24.20 -27.03
C ILE A 932 -23.83 24.06 -28.23
#